data_AF-A0A6N9YQE0-F1
#
_entry.id   AF-A0A6N9YQE0-F1
#
_cell.length_a   1.000
_cell.length_b   1.000
_cell.length_c   1.000
_cell.angle_alpha   90.00
_cell.angle_beta   90.00
_cell.angle_gamma   90.00
#
_symmetry.space_group_name_H-M   'P 1'
#
loop_
_entity.id
_entity.type
_entity.pdbx_description
1 polymer ?
#
loop_
_entity_poly.entity_id
_entity_poly.type
_entity_poly.pdbx_seq_one_letter_code
_entity_poly.pdbx_strand_id
1 'polypeptide(L)'
;MTSRTMQFDVLMATDCRFPGGNTSSVVEEIEAQYRAGYRTGILHLPSPVLNKPRSFAPKLRKVLDEGKAELVVGADRVEAGLLLVRHPTVFTEPPRDLPALDAEHVILAVNQVAADDRGVEPYYDIPHVHRQIERVVGKQATWAPIGPRVRESLEEHAASVPVLAWDWENVIDVNSWEVPRSGFVSDRPVIGRHSRGHWTKWPDTKQDILAAYPADPHYTVRILGGTDAPGQILERIPANWVNLPFNSVPAKEFLATIDFFVYFHHPGLIEAFGRVVLEALSAGTVVIAPPYLEPLFGDACLYGTPADVRSHVDRLYADWGAYIDRSQTGVELARKRFSYETHVERVAKLIGEPSFDASAGGGTTSSRTRRVASGVSAPALSQTDEEPSTGGRTLLLDLRWDTGDEPLLAQVIAEARTDAAGPTAVVVPAWRAGQVGDQANGAGAGRRGGRSRRKPEKQILVETFPWVLAELSAAERRRYVALRLSGLLATHRPERVVILDGGGRDARRVADAVIGSGIDVLLVHRDSATAGELGTAPEWVLPERWTVSRAVVTTAATAPSARTGWAAWRRKAPLWTRTRARRTMSALRRGRVRALERVAPSSGLMLFEVADAELALPVRAPVSHPLPERLPIALVVVTGADVEAGPTLQAVAERAQMTTAFRPAVLAPADWVGEATSLGITLETLIPEANWSTVYGGGWNEYVRGRVNETCQVIHPTTVVFAERTIHPAGTAGDNGASALLDVMEAARTRRRA
;
A
#
# COMPACT_ATOMS: atom_id res chain seq x y z
N MET A 1 -21.20 -5.25 41.19
CA MET A 1 -21.20 -5.59 39.75
C MET A 1 -20.47 -6.92 39.62
N THR A 2 -20.93 -7.82 38.75
CA THR A 2 -20.24 -9.10 38.51
C THR A 2 -19.00 -8.85 37.65
N SER A 3 -17.83 -9.29 38.12
CA SER A 3 -16.58 -9.29 37.35
C SER A 3 -16.76 -10.08 36.06
N ARG A 4 -16.35 -9.54 34.92
CA ARG A 4 -16.36 -10.23 33.63
C ARG A 4 -15.03 -10.95 33.41
N THR A 5 -15.00 -12.23 33.79
CA THR A 5 -13.95 -13.16 33.36
C THR A 5 -14.16 -13.58 31.90
N MET A 6 -13.06 -13.75 31.16
CA MET A 6 -13.01 -14.48 29.89
C MET A 6 -12.02 -15.65 30.01
N GLN A 7 -12.33 -16.80 29.40
CA GLN A 7 -11.56 -18.05 29.52
C GLN A 7 -11.14 -18.55 28.13
N PHE A 8 -9.90 -19.01 28.02
CA PHE A 8 -9.29 -19.51 26.78
C PHE A 8 -8.37 -20.71 27.07
N ASP A 9 -8.15 -21.58 26.09
CA ASP A 9 -7.04 -22.53 26.19
C ASP A 9 -5.71 -21.81 25.95
N VAL A 10 -5.66 -20.96 24.91
CA VAL A 10 -4.50 -20.14 24.54
C VAL A 10 -4.86 -18.66 24.47
N LEU A 11 -4.09 -17.81 25.15
CA LEU A 11 -4.15 -16.36 25.05
C LEU A 11 -2.93 -15.84 24.27
N MET A 12 -3.14 -15.44 23.02
CA MET A 12 -2.12 -14.84 22.16
C MET A 12 -1.91 -13.36 22.51
N ALA A 13 -0.75 -12.99 23.06
CA ALA A 13 -0.45 -11.60 23.40
C ALA A 13 0.54 -10.97 22.41
N THR A 14 0.08 -9.98 21.62
CA THR A 14 0.93 -9.35 20.59
C THR A 14 0.43 -7.98 20.12
N ASP A 15 1.25 -7.25 19.37
CA ASP A 15 0.81 -6.06 18.64
C ASP A 15 0.10 -6.46 17.35
N CYS A 16 -1.23 -6.37 17.37
CA CYS A 16 -2.12 -6.69 16.25
C CYS A 16 -1.87 -5.83 14.99
N ARG A 17 -1.06 -4.77 15.10
CA ARG A 17 -0.69 -3.81 14.04
C ARG A 17 0.66 -4.14 13.37
N PHE A 18 1.35 -5.21 13.77
CA PHE A 18 2.61 -5.62 13.14
C PHE A 18 2.42 -5.95 11.64
N PRO A 19 3.39 -5.60 10.77
CA PRO A 19 3.32 -5.91 9.35
C PRO A 19 4.11 -7.18 8.98
N GLY A 20 3.57 -8.00 8.08
CA GLY A 20 4.30 -9.06 7.37
C GLY A 20 4.56 -10.32 8.20
N GLY A 21 5.84 -10.68 8.40
CA GLY A 21 6.28 -11.96 8.97
C GLY A 21 5.70 -12.24 10.34
N ASN A 22 5.91 -11.36 11.32
CA ASN A 22 5.47 -11.51 12.72
C ASN A 22 3.99 -11.90 12.82
N THR A 23 3.11 -11.15 12.14
CA THR A 23 1.67 -11.45 12.14
C THR A 23 1.31 -12.66 11.29
N SER A 24 2.10 -12.99 10.26
CA SER A 24 1.87 -14.22 9.50
C SER A 24 2.13 -15.44 10.40
N SER A 25 3.21 -15.47 11.18
CA SER A 25 3.43 -16.54 12.17
C SER A 25 2.28 -16.63 13.19
N VAL A 26 1.84 -15.49 13.76
CA VAL A 26 0.70 -15.46 14.70
C VAL A 26 -0.58 -16.02 14.07
N VAL A 27 -0.85 -15.71 12.80
CA VAL A 27 -2.03 -16.25 12.09
C VAL A 27 -1.94 -17.75 11.86
N GLU A 28 -0.78 -18.27 11.45
CA GLU A 28 -0.60 -19.72 11.22
C GLU A 28 -0.75 -20.52 12.54
N GLU A 29 -0.31 -19.96 13.67
CA GLU A 29 -0.54 -20.54 15.01
C GLU A 29 -2.01 -20.56 15.40
N ILE A 30 -2.75 -19.47 15.18
CA ILE A 30 -4.19 -19.41 15.51
C ILE A 30 -4.99 -20.36 14.60
N GLU A 31 -4.63 -20.48 13.32
CA GLU A 31 -5.24 -21.44 12.39
C GLU A 31 -4.96 -22.89 12.83
N ALA A 32 -3.76 -23.19 13.32
CA ALA A 32 -3.41 -24.51 13.89
C ALA A 32 -4.21 -24.80 15.18
N GLN A 33 -4.24 -23.85 16.12
CA GLN A 33 -4.99 -23.95 17.38
C GLN A 33 -6.49 -24.18 17.12
N TYR A 34 -7.09 -23.36 16.25
CA TYR A 34 -8.50 -23.45 15.87
C TYR A 34 -8.85 -24.79 15.21
N ARG A 35 -8.00 -25.30 14.30
CA ARG A 35 -8.22 -26.61 13.65
C ARG A 35 -8.13 -27.79 14.62
N ALA A 36 -7.32 -27.68 15.67
CA ALA A 36 -7.27 -28.67 16.75
C ALA A 36 -8.40 -28.50 17.79
N GLY A 37 -9.18 -27.42 17.74
CA GLY A 37 -10.31 -27.17 18.64
C GLY A 37 -10.00 -26.30 19.86
N TYR A 38 -8.77 -25.80 20.01
CA TYR A 38 -8.42 -24.87 21.09
C TYR A 38 -9.17 -23.53 20.93
N ARG A 39 -9.76 -23.03 22.01
CA ARG A 39 -10.37 -21.70 22.07
C ARG A 39 -9.30 -20.65 22.29
N THR A 40 -8.91 -19.95 21.23
CA THR A 40 -7.89 -18.91 21.29
C THR A 40 -8.46 -17.51 21.54
N GLY A 41 -7.86 -16.79 22.48
CA GLY A 41 -8.05 -15.36 22.71
C GLY A 41 -6.88 -14.53 22.18
N ILE A 42 -7.11 -13.26 21.84
CA ILE A 42 -6.07 -12.30 21.48
C ILE A 42 -6.07 -11.12 22.44
N LEU A 43 -4.95 -10.89 23.12
CA LEU A 43 -4.66 -9.68 23.88
C LEU A 43 -3.82 -8.72 23.03
N HIS A 44 -4.40 -7.60 22.61
CA HIS A 44 -3.64 -6.58 21.90
C HIS A 44 -2.76 -5.78 22.87
N LEU A 45 -1.44 -5.92 22.72
CA LEU A 45 -0.44 -5.14 23.42
C LEU A 45 0.27 -4.19 22.42
N PRO A 46 0.06 -2.86 22.48
CA PRO A 46 0.75 -1.91 21.62
C PRO A 46 2.25 -1.86 21.93
N SER A 47 3.10 -2.12 20.93
CA SER A 47 4.55 -2.02 21.08
C SER A 47 5.09 -0.62 20.71
N PRO A 48 6.07 -0.06 21.46
CA PRO A 48 6.66 1.25 21.16
C PRO A 48 7.38 1.31 19.81
N VAL A 49 7.83 0.17 19.25
CA VAL A 49 8.43 0.13 17.90
C VAL A 49 7.42 0.51 16.79
N LEU A 50 6.11 0.47 17.08
CA LEU A 50 5.04 0.96 16.22
C LEU A 50 4.53 2.32 16.71
N ASN A 51 5.41 3.32 16.64
CA ASN A 51 5.18 4.71 17.08
C ASN A 51 4.17 5.53 16.24
N LYS A 52 3.53 4.92 15.23
CA LYS A 52 2.45 5.53 14.43
C LYS A 52 1.15 4.75 14.66
N PRO A 53 -0.01 5.43 14.84
CA PRO A 53 -1.31 4.77 14.80
C PRO A 53 -1.48 3.97 13.51
N ARG A 54 -1.83 2.69 13.65
CA ARG A 54 -2.02 1.73 12.55
C ARG A 54 -3.22 0.84 12.88
N SER A 55 -3.93 0.44 11.83
CA SER A 55 -5.01 -0.53 11.91
C SER A 55 -4.46 -1.93 12.22
N PHE A 56 -5.32 -2.84 12.68
CA PHE A 56 -4.96 -4.25 12.79
C PHE A 56 -4.66 -4.81 11.40
N ALA A 57 -3.62 -5.64 11.32
CA ALA A 57 -3.15 -6.21 10.06
C ALA A 57 -4.26 -7.04 9.38
N PRO A 58 -4.46 -6.94 8.04
CA PRO A 58 -5.60 -7.58 7.38
C PRO A 58 -5.74 -9.09 7.60
N LYS A 59 -4.62 -9.84 7.67
CA LYS A 59 -4.65 -11.28 8.00
C LYS A 59 -5.24 -11.56 9.39
N LEU A 60 -4.88 -10.75 10.39
CA LEU A 60 -5.37 -10.94 11.76
C LEU A 60 -6.83 -10.48 11.92
N ARG A 61 -7.25 -9.45 11.18
CA ARG A 61 -8.67 -9.09 11.08
C ARG A 61 -9.49 -10.25 10.51
N LYS A 62 -9.04 -10.86 9.41
CA LYS A 62 -9.70 -12.04 8.83
C LYS A 62 -9.89 -13.17 9.86
N VAL A 63 -8.87 -13.49 10.66
CA VAL A 63 -8.93 -14.51 11.72
C VAL A 63 -9.99 -14.17 12.79
N LEU A 64 -10.11 -12.90 13.19
CA LEU A 64 -11.16 -12.42 14.10
C LEU A 64 -12.55 -12.43 13.45
N ASP A 65 -12.67 -11.97 12.21
CA ASP A 65 -13.92 -11.90 11.44
C ASP A 65 -14.48 -13.30 11.11
N GLU A 66 -13.59 -14.30 10.93
CA GLU A 66 -13.94 -15.72 10.76
C GLU A 66 -14.18 -16.46 12.09
N GLY A 67 -14.08 -15.77 13.24
CA GLY A 67 -14.37 -16.34 14.56
C GLY A 67 -13.34 -17.35 15.07
N LYS A 68 -12.14 -17.40 14.49
CA LYS A 68 -11.06 -18.35 14.82
C LYS A 68 -10.31 -17.98 16.10
N ALA A 69 -10.38 -16.72 16.51
CA ALA A 69 -9.99 -16.26 17.84
C ALA A 69 -10.86 -15.09 18.29
N GLU A 70 -10.95 -14.86 19.60
CA GLU A 70 -11.72 -13.77 20.20
C GLU A 70 -10.80 -12.63 20.69
N LEU A 71 -11.06 -11.39 20.28
CA LEU A 71 -10.33 -10.23 20.79
C LEU A 71 -10.77 -9.91 22.23
N VAL A 72 -9.83 -9.89 23.18
CA VAL A 72 -10.09 -9.51 24.56
C VAL A 72 -10.46 -8.02 24.63
N VAL A 73 -11.74 -7.73 24.93
CA VAL A 73 -12.25 -6.36 25.05
C VAL A 73 -13.21 -6.26 26.24
N GLY A 74 -12.87 -5.43 27.23
CA GLY A 74 -13.73 -5.14 28.37
C GLY A 74 -14.00 -6.34 29.28
N ALA A 75 -12.96 -7.14 29.53
CA ALA A 75 -12.92 -8.11 30.61
C ALA A 75 -12.28 -7.46 31.85
N ASP A 76 -12.63 -7.94 33.05
CA ASP A 76 -11.95 -7.59 34.29
C ASP A 76 -10.83 -8.59 34.61
N ARG A 77 -11.02 -9.86 34.20
CA ARG A 77 -10.05 -10.97 34.32
C ARG A 77 -9.99 -11.78 33.02
N VAL A 78 -8.83 -12.30 32.67
CA VAL A 78 -8.67 -13.34 31.64
C VAL A 78 -7.93 -14.53 32.25
N GLU A 79 -8.52 -15.71 32.12
CA GLU A 79 -7.98 -16.99 32.55
C GLU A 79 -7.55 -17.79 31.30
N ALA A 80 -6.37 -18.41 31.34
CA ALA A 80 -5.87 -19.22 30.23
C ALA A 80 -4.98 -20.39 30.67
N GLY A 81 -4.95 -21.48 29.90
CA GLY A 81 -3.91 -22.50 30.04
C GLY A 81 -2.54 -21.93 29.63
N LEU A 82 -2.46 -21.37 28.43
CA LEU A 82 -1.20 -20.84 27.86
C LEU A 82 -1.32 -19.35 27.50
N LEU A 83 -0.54 -18.49 28.14
CA LEU A 83 -0.23 -17.16 27.62
C LEU A 83 0.97 -17.26 26.67
N LEU A 84 0.69 -17.18 25.36
CA LEU A 84 1.71 -17.18 24.31
C LEU A 84 1.96 -15.74 23.84
N VAL A 85 3.03 -15.14 24.36
CA VAL A 85 3.48 -13.81 23.98
C VAL A 85 4.30 -13.90 22.68
N ARG A 86 3.93 -13.12 21.67
CA ARG A 86 4.66 -13.05 20.39
C ARG A 86 5.27 -11.65 20.21
N HIS A 87 6.60 -11.60 20.16
CA HIS A 87 7.49 -10.43 20.06
C HIS A 87 7.81 -9.75 21.43
N PRO A 88 9.06 -9.78 21.92
CA PRO A 88 9.44 -9.25 23.25
C PRO A 88 9.04 -7.79 23.50
N THR A 89 9.14 -6.95 22.46
CA THR A 89 8.88 -5.51 22.56
C THR A 89 7.44 -5.13 22.92
N VAL A 90 6.49 -6.07 22.99
CA VAL A 90 5.12 -5.77 23.45
C VAL A 90 5.03 -5.63 24.98
N PHE A 91 6.07 -6.07 25.71
CA PHE A 91 6.22 -5.89 27.15
C PHE A 91 7.34 -4.91 27.54
N THR A 92 7.87 -4.11 26.61
CA THR A 92 8.77 -2.99 26.98
C THR A 92 8.03 -1.93 27.80
N GLU A 93 6.81 -1.57 27.38
CA GLU A 93 5.91 -0.65 28.10
C GLU A 93 4.45 -1.15 28.00
N PRO A 94 4.08 -2.22 28.73
CA PRO A 94 2.72 -2.75 28.67
C PRO A 94 1.70 -1.75 29.26
N PRO A 95 0.47 -1.67 28.73
CA PRO A 95 -0.59 -0.82 29.27
C PRO A 95 -0.85 -1.03 30.77
N ARG A 96 -1.37 0.01 31.43
CA ARG A 96 -1.68 -0.02 32.88
C ARG A 96 -3.08 -0.54 33.21
N ASP A 97 -3.93 -0.60 32.20
CA ASP A 97 -5.36 -0.92 32.22
C ASP A 97 -5.67 -2.28 31.57
N LEU A 98 -4.70 -3.20 31.63
CA LEU A 98 -4.91 -4.61 31.25
C LEU A 98 -5.85 -5.31 32.25
N PRO A 99 -6.65 -6.30 31.81
CA PRO A 99 -7.38 -7.16 32.73
C PRO A 99 -6.41 -7.96 33.62
N ALA A 100 -6.89 -8.42 34.77
CA ALA A 100 -6.12 -9.36 35.59
C ALA A 100 -5.85 -10.65 34.77
N LEU A 101 -4.59 -10.95 34.49
CA LEU A 101 -4.20 -12.15 33.74
C LEU A 101 -3.87 -13.28 34.71
N ASP A 102 -4.49 -14.44 34.49
CA ASP A 102 -4.14 -15.68 35.17
C ASP A 102 -3.91 -16.76 34.10
N ALA A 103 -2.64 -17.06 33.83
CA ALA A 103 -2.24 -18.04 32.82
C ALA A 103 -1.47 -19.17 33.50
N GLU A 104 -1.81 -20.43 33.28
CA GLU A 104 -1.09 -21.55 33.91
C GLU A 104 0.39 -21.55 33.49
N HIS A 105 0.63 -21.47 32.17
CA HIS A 105 1.93 -21.36 31.53
C HIS A 105 2.11 -20.02 30.81
N VAL A 106 3.34 -19.47 30.83
CA VAL A 106 3.70 -18.21 30.15
C VAL A 106 4.92 -18.46 29.25
N ILE A 107 4.74 -18.35 27.93
CA ILE A 107 5.78 -18.54 26.93
C ILE A 107 5.97 -17.22 26.16
N LEU A 108 7.22 -16.78 26.01
CA LEU A 108 7.58 -15.67 25.13
C LEU A 108 8.30 -16.20 23.88
N ALA A 109 7.60 -16.23 22.74
CA ALA A 109 8.18 -16.53 21.44
C ALA A 109 9.01 -15.33 20.94
N VAL A 110 10.33 -15.52 20.91
CA VAL A 110 11.33 -14.46 20.69
C VAL A 110 11.51 -14.19 19.20
N ASN A 111 10.58 -13.42 18.62
CA ASN A 111 10.47 -13.21 17.17
C ASN A 111 11.64 -12.43 16.51
N GLN A 112 12.51 -11.81 17.29
CA GLN A 112 13.62 -10.96 16.85
C GLN A 112 14.69 -10.99 17.94
N VAL A 113 15.97 -10.93 17.57
CA VAL A 113 17.10 -10.78 18.51
C VAL A 113 17.06 -9.43 19.23
N ALA A 114 17.70 -9.34 20.41
CA ALA A 114 17.74 -8.10 21.20
C ALA A 114 18.57 -6.99 20.53
N ALA A 115 19.66 -7.34 19.85
CA ALA A 115 20.49 -6.43 19.05
C ALA A 115 21.06 -7.16 17.82
N ASP A 116 21.49 -6.39 16.82
CA ASP A 116 22.43 -6.81 15.78
C ASP A 116 23.24 -5.59 15.31
N ASP A 117 24.22 -5.78 14.42
CA ASP A 117 25.20 -4.77 13.96
C ASP A 117 24.59 -3.48 13.37
N ARG A 118 23.27 -3.43 13.15
CA ARG A 118 22.53 -2.26 12.65
C ARG A 118 21.90 -1.44 13.78
N GLY A 119 21.87 -1.97 15.00
CA GLY A 119 21.38 -1.30 16.20
C GLY A 119 22.48 -0.48 16.86
N VAL A 120 22.29 0.84 16.95
CA VAL A 120 23.12 1.70 17.81
C VAL A 120 22.83 1.44 19.29
N GLU A 121 21.62 0.96 19.59
CA GLU A 121 21.12 0.54 20.90
C GLU A 121 20.31 -0.75 20.72
N PRO A 122 20.17 -1.61 21.75
CA PRO A 122 19.29 -2.78 21.71
C PRO A 122 17.83 -2.43 21.39
N TYR A 123 17.18 -3.28 20.60
CA TYR A 123 15.76 -3.18 20.26
C TYR A 123 14.84 -3.38 21.48
N TYR A 124 15.33 -4.06 22.53
CA TYR A 124 14.72 -4.17 23.86
C TYR A 124 15.73 -4.69 24.89
N ASP A 125 15.55 -4.34 26.17
CA ASP A 125 16.28 -4.93 27.29
C ASP A 125 15.61 -6.24 27.75
N ILE A 126 16.36 -7.35 27.75
CA ILE A 126 15.86 -8.69 28.09
C ILE A 126 15.40 -8.78 29.56
N PRO A 127 16.22 -8.40 30.56
CA PRO A 127 15.80 -8.40 31.96
C PRO A 127 14.55 -7.53 32.25
N HIS A 128 14.42 -6.36 31.63
CA HIS A 128 13.25 -5.50 31.78
C HIS A 128 12.00 -6.12 31.18
N VAL A 129 12.05 -6.65 29.96
CA VAL A 129 10.90 -7.35 29.36
C VAL A 129 10.45 -8.51 30.24
N HIS A 130 11.37 -9.31 30.77
CA HIS A 130 11.04 -10.41 31.68
C HIS A 130 10.35 -9.90 32.97
N ARG A 131 10.92 -8.89 33.64
CA ARG A 131 10.31 -8.24 34.82
C ARG A 131 8.94 -7.62 34.52
N GLN A 132 8.71 -7.06 33.33
CA GLN A 132 7.41 -6.50 32.96
C GLN A 132 6.35 -7.59 32.76
N ILE A 133 6.71 -8.76 32.23
CA ILE A 133 5.77 -9.90 32.15
C ILE A 133 5.45 -10.42 33.55
N GLU A 134 6.47 -10.66 34.37
CA GLU A 134 6.31 -11.11 35.76
C GLU A 134 5.43 -10.14 36.58
N ARG A 135 5.63 -8.82 36.43
CA ARG A 135 4.81 -7.78 37.07
C ARG A 135 3.35 -7.73 36.59
N VAL A 136 3.07 -8.13 35.35
CA VAL A 136 1.72 -8.06 34.74
C VAL A 136 0.93 -9.35 34.92
N VAL A 137 1.60 -10.50 34.92
CA VAL A 137 0.98 -11.84 34.96
C VAL A 137 1.14 -12.52 36.34
N GLY A 138 2.04 -12.02 37.19
CA GLY A 138 2.36 -12.67 38.47
C GLY A 138 3.17 -13.96 38.35
N LYS A 139 3.65 -14.29 37.14
CA LYS A 139 4.44 -15.50 36.81
C LYS A 139 5.55 -15.16 35.82
N GLN A 140 6.68 -15.84 35.95
CA GLN A 140 7.82 -15.69 35.04
C GLN A 140 7.53 -16.30 33.66
N ALA A 141 7.99 -15.61 32.61
CA ALA A 141 7.92 -16.11 31.25
C ALA A 141 9.13 -16.98 30.89
N THR A 142 8.88 -18.15 30.32
CA THR A 142 9.93 -18.93 29.66
C THR A 142 10.16 -18.34 28.26
N TRP A 143 11.39 -17.90 28.00
CA TRP A 143 11.82 -17.38 26.70
C TRP A 143 12.04 -18.53 25.73
N ALA A 144 11.32 -18.52 24.62
CA ALA A 144 11.37 -19.57 23.61
C ALA A 144 11.97 -19.00 22.31
N PRO A 145 13.23 -19.31 21.99
CA PRO A 145 13.88 -18.84 20.76
C PRO A 145 13.13 -19.39 19.55
N ILE A 146 12.91 -18.59 18.49
CA ILE A 146 12.22 -19.12 17.29
C ILE A 146 13.14 -19.91 16.35
N GLY A 147 14.43 -20.03 16.68
CA GLY A 147 15.44 -20.77 15.93
C GLY A 147 16.86 -20.54 16.49
N PRO A 148 17.88 -21.26 15.98
CA PRO A 148 19.23 -21.32 16.58
C PRO A 148 19.92 -19.96 16.75
N ARG A 149 19.81 -19.04 15.77
CA ARG A 149 20.37 -17.68 15.87
C ARG A 149 19.79 -16.85 17.00
N VAL A 150 18.53 -17.11 17.36
CA VAL A 150 17.88 -16.43 18.50
C VAL A 150 18.31 -17.09 19.81
N ARG A 151 18.54 -18.40 19.83
CA ARG A 151 19.06 -19.12 20.99
C ARG A 151 20.46 -18.64 21.37
N GLU A 152 21.36 -18.58 20.39
CA GLU A 152 22.70 -17.98 20.46
C GLU A 152 22.64 -16.57 21.08
N SER A 153 21.76 -15.70 20.59
CA SER A 153 21.58 -14.32 21.11
C SER A 153 21.00 -14.22 22.54
N LEU A 154 20.66 -15.34 23.18
CA LEU A 154 20.13 -15.41 24.55
C LEU A 154 21.09 -16.10 25.52
N GLU A 155 22.21 -16.66 25.06
CA GLU A 155 23.15 -17.41 25.90
C GLU A 155 23.79 -16.51 26.98
N GLU A 156 24.18 -15.29 26.63
CA GLU A 156 24.66 -14.26 27.57
C GLU A 156 23.63 -13.91 28.67
N HIS A 157 22.34 -14.17 28.41
CA HIS A 157 21.23 -13.90 29.32
C HIS A 157 20.64 -15.18 29.95
N ALA A 158 21.18 -16.38 29.68
CA ALA A 158 20.61 -17.65 30.15
C ALA A 158 20.61 -17.79 31.69
N ALA A 159 21.45 -17.03 32.40
CA ALA A 159 21.42 -16.93 33.87
C ALA A 159 20.40 -15.90 34.41
N SER A 160 19.82 -15.06 33.54
CA SER A 160 18.89 -13.97 33.89
C SER A 160 17.44 -14.25 33.50
N VAL A 161 17.20 -15.16 32.54
CA VAL A 161 15.85 -15.53 32.09
C VAL A 161 15.75 -17.04 31.82
N PRO A 162 14.64 -17.72 32.17
CA PRO A 162 14.45 -19.12 31.83
C PRO A 162 14.32 -19.29 30.31
N VAL A 163 15.19 -20.09 29.68
CA VAL A 163 15.13 -20.37 28.23
C VAL A 163 14.57 -21.77 28.00
N LEU A 164 13.65 -21.90 27.03
CA LEU A 164 13.04 -23.17 26.66
C LEU A 164 14.09 -24.15 26.09
N ALA A 165 14.02 -25.42 26.47
CA ALA A 165 14.99 -26.45 26.04
C ALA A 165 14.93 -26.82 24.54
N TRP A 166 13.97 -26.27 23.80
CA TRP A 166 13.75 -26.48 22.36
C TRP A 166 13.18 -25.18 21.74
N ASP A 167 13.23 -25.04 20.42
CA ASP A 167 12.90 -23.77 19.72
C ASP A 167 11.41 -23.66 19.34
N TRP A 168 10.82 -22.48 19.56
CA TRP A 168 9.46 -22.12 19.15
C TRP A 168 9.40 -21.74 17.67
N GLU A 169 9.84 -22.67 16.84
CA GLU A 169 9.92 -22.55 15.38
C GLU A 169 8.56 -22.18 14.78
N ASN A 170 8.58 -21.31 13.77
CA ASN A 170 7.37 -20.85 13.10
C ASN A 170 6.78 -21.95 12.22
N VAL A 171 5.46 -22.01 12.17
CA VAL A 171 4.73 -23.04 11.41
C VAL A 171 4.01 -22.47 10.19
N ILE A 172 3.59 -23.39 9.32
CA ILE A 172 2.96 -23.11 8.04
C ILE A 172 2.01 -24.26 7.68
N ASP A 173 0.88 -23.96 7.04
CA ASP A 173 0.00 -25.00 6.47
C ASP A 173 0.63 -25.55 5.20
N VAL A 174 1.55 -26.51 5.34
CA VAL A 174 2.33 -27.11 4.25
C VAL A 174 1.43 -27.60 3.11
N ASN A 175 0.31 -28.24 3.43
CA ASN A 175 -0.65 -28.75 2.44
C ASN A 175 -1.28 -27.61 1.63
N SER A 176 -1.56 -26.46 2.25
CA SER A 176 -2.02 -25.25 1.54
C SER A 176 -0.91 -24.56 0.75
N TRP A 177 0.36 -24.74 1.09
CA TRP A 177 1.52 -24.12 0.44
C TRP A 177 2.15 -24.95 -0.69
N GLU A 178 1.99 -26.26 -0.67
CA GLU A 178 2.60 -27.21 -1.61
C GLU A 178 2.20 -26.96 -3.06
N VAL A 179 3.19 -26.99 -3.97
CA VAL A 179 3.00 -26.84 -5.42
C VAL A 179 3.60 -28.08 -6.11
N PRO A 180 2.79 -28.92 -6.77
CA PRO A 180 3.30 -30.10 -7.48
C PRO A 180 4.33 -29.73 -8.54
N ARG A 181 5.47 -30.44 -8.54
CA ARG A 181 6.58 -30.24 -9.48
C ARG A 181 6.65 -31.41 -10.45
N SER A 182 6.36 -31.15 -11.73
CA SER A 182 6.30 -32.15 -12.81
C SER A 182 7.31 -31.87 -13.94
N GLY A 183 8.03 -30.76 -13.87
CA GLY A 183 9.10 -30.32 -14.76
C GLY A 183 9.62 -28.96 -14.30
N PHE A 184 10.67 -28.45 -14.94
CA PHE A 184 11.13 -27.08 -14.74
C PHE A 184 10.13 -26.05 -15.30
N VAL A 185 10.19 -24.81 -14.81
CA VAL A 185 9.25 -23.74 -15.16
C VAL A 185 9.41 -23.22 -16.60
N SER A 186 10.59 -23.34 -17.19
CA SER A 186 10.86 -22.93 -18.59
C SER A 186 12.01 -23.73 -19.24
N ASP A 187 12.38 -23.38 -20.48
CA ASP A 187 13.57 -23.86 -21.20
C ASP A 187 14.90 -23.40 -20.59
N ARG A 188 14.83 -22.52 -19.58
CA ARG A 188 15.94 -21.95 -18.82
C ARG A 188 15.69 -22.05 -17.32
N PRO A 189 16.74 -22.09 -16.47
CA PRO A 189 16.57 -22.06 -15.03
C PRO A 189 15.94 -20.74 -14.57
N VAL A 190 14.88 -20.84 -13.77
CA VAL A 190 14.21 -19.67 -13.16
C VAL A 190 14.66 -19.50 -11.71
N ILE A 191 15.59 -18.56 -11.51
CA ILE A 191 16.08 -18.14 -10.20
C ILE A 191 15.09 -17.12 -9.62
N GLY A 192 14.66 -17.32 -8.37
CA GLY A 192 13.66 -16.48 -7.72
C GLY A 192 14.05 -16.04 -6.32
N ARG A 193 13.43 -14.94 -5.87
CA ARG A 193 13.34 -14.61 -4.44
C ARG A 193 12.05 -13.87 -4.10
N HIS A 194 11.64 -13.94 -2.85
CA HIS A 194 10.67 -13.00 -2.30
C HIS A 194 11.08 -12.43 -0.93
N SER A 195 10.93 -11.12 -0.75
CA SER A 195 11.14 -10.43 0.52
C SER A 195 10.58 -9.00 0.44
N ARG A 196 10.83 -8.16 1.45
CA ARG A 196 10.69 -6.70 1.28
C ARG A 196 11.88 -6.16 0.47
N GLY A 197 11.65 -5.26 -0.47
CA GLY A 197 12.69 -4.56 -1.24
C GLY A 197 13.59 -3.60 -0.43
N HIS A 198 13.66 -3.75 0.90
CA HIS A 198 14.49 -2.96 1.79
C HIS A 198 15.96 -3.42 1.71
N TRP A 199 16.92 -2.48 1.78
CA TRP A 199 18.35 -2.75 1.57
C TRP A 199 18.89 -3.87 2.46
N THR A 200 18.47 -3.97 3.74
CA THR A 200 18.91 -5.04 4.66
C THR A 200 18.59 -6.46 4.18
N LYS A 201 17.67 -6.64 3.22
CA LYS A 201 17.31 -7.94 2.63
C LYS A 201 18.09 -8.24 1.33
N TRP A 202 19.07 -7.44 0.96
CA TRP A 202 19.96 -7.68 -0.18
C TRP A 202 21.41 -7.75 0.28
N PRO A 203 22.29 -8.52 -0.39
CA PRO A 203 23.73 -8.33 -0.26
C PRO A 203 24.08 -6.86 -0.54
N ASP A 204 25.12 -6.37 0.11
CA ASP A 204 25.58 -4.98 0.04
C ASP A 204 26.52 -4.71 -1.15
N THR A 205 27.20 -5.72 -1.68
CA THR A 205 28.11 -5.56 -2.82
C THR A 205 27.45 -5.85 -4.19
N LYS A 206 27.86 -5.09 -5.22
CA LYS A 206 27.50 -5.34 -6.62
C LYS A 206 27.94 -6.73 -7.12
N GLN A 207 29.03 -7.26 -6.57
CA GLN A 207 29.53 -8.60 -6.87
C GLN A 207 28.58 -9.67 -6.35
N ASP A 208 28.20 -9.61 -5.08
CA ASP A 208 27.36 -10.62 -4.44
C ASP A 208 25.91 -10.60 -4.94
N ILE A 209 25.37 -9.40 -5.25
CA ILE A 209 24.06 -9.29 -5.91
C ILE A 209 24.08 -9.99 -7.27
N LEU A 210 25.11 -9.77 -8.10
CA LEU A 210 25.19 -10.36 -9.45
C LEU A 210 25.63 -11.83 -9.45
N ALA A 211 26.29 -12.30 -8.38
CA ALA A 211 26.61 -13.70 -8.19
C ALA A 211 25.35 -14.51 -7.80
N ALA A 212 24.58 -14.00 -6.83
CA ALA A 212 23.33 -14.61 -6.39
C ALA A 212 22.18 -14.48 -7.42
N TYR A 213 22.19 -13.43 -8.24
CA TYR A 213 21.16 -13.14 -9.24
C TYR A 213 21.82 -12.74 -10.57
N PRO A 214 22.22 -13.71 -11.42
CA PRO A 214 22.99 -13.45 -12.63
C PRO A 214 22.34 -12.44 -13.59
N ALA A 215 23.16 -11.60 -14.20
CA ALA A 215 22.79 -10.76 -15.35
C ALA A 215 22.85 -11.52 -16.70
N ASP A 216 23.24 -12.79 -16.66
CA ASP A 216 23.42 -13.65 -17.83
C ASP A 216 22.06 -14.13 -18.37
N PRO A 217 21.75 -13.93 -19.67
CA PRO A 217 20.47 -14.31 -20.28
C PRO A 217 20.22 -15.83 -20.36
N HIS A 218 21.19 -16.67 -19.95
CA HIS A 218 20.93 -18.09 -19.70
C HIS A 218 19.88 -18.28 -18.58
N TYR A 219 19.84 -17.40 -17.56
CA TYR A 219 18.93 -17.49 -16.43
C TYR A 219 17.78 -16.49 -16.54
N THR A 220 16.58 -16.90 -16.11
CA THR A 220 15.50 -15.95 -15.80
C THR A 220 15.55 -15.62 -14.31
N VAL A 221 15.64 -14.34 -13.95
CA VAL A 221 15.62 -13.91 -12.54
C VAL A 221 14.26 -13.29 -12.20
N ARG A 222 13.63 -13.68 -11.09
CA ARG A 222 12.32 -13.18 -10.66
C ARG A 222 12.33 -12.66 -9.22
N ILE A 223 11.92 -11.42 -9.01
CA ILE A 223 12.03 -10.73 -7.72
C ILE A 223 10.64 -10.27 -7.25
N LEU A 224 10.04 -10.95 -6.27
CA LEU A 224 8.82 -10.46 -5.59
C LEU A 224 9.21 -9.64 -4.35
N GLY A 225 9.14 -8.33 -4.46
CA GLY A 225 9.51 -7.42 -3.38
C GLY A 225 9.91 -6.00 -3.78
N GLY A 226 10.13 -5.75 -5.07
CA GLY A 226 10.78 -4.53 -5.55
C GLY A 226 12.29 -4.70 -5.73
N THR A 227 12.83 -4.17 -6.83
CA THR A 227 14.27 -4.11 -7.14
C THR A 227 14.89 -2.72 -6.84
N ASP A 228 14.21 -1.85 -6.09
CA ASP A 228 14.66 -0.47 -5.85
C ASP A 228 16.00 -0.41 -5.09
N ALA A 229 16.17 -1.23 -4.04
CA ALA A 229 17.43 -1.31 -3.28
C ALA A 229 18.63 -1.85 -4.09
N PRO A 230 18.58 -3.03 -4.75
CA PRO A 230 19.70 -3.48 -5.59
C PRO A 230 19.89 -2.56 -6.79
N GLY A 231 18.85 -1.87 -7.28
CA GLY A 231 18.98 -0.87 -8.35
C GLY A 231 19.89 0.31 -7.97
N GLN A 232 19.98 0.66 -6.68
CA GLN A 232 20.91 1.68 -6.18
C GLN A 232 22.37 1.18 -6.16
N ILE A 233 22.60 -0.11 -5.97
CA ILE A 233 23.95 -0.73 -5.90
C ILE A 233 24.44 -1.16 -7.29
N LEU A 234 23.53 -1.64 -8.16
CA LEU A 234 23.85 -2.08 -9.51
C LEU A 234 23.92 -0.92 -10.53
N GLU A 235 23.33 0.24 -10.20
CA GLU A 235 23.03 1.40 -11.08
C GLU A 235 21.98 1.12 -12.18
N ARG A 236 21.95 -0.10 -12.71
CA ARG A 236 20.96 -0.60 -13.67
C ARG A 236 20.59 -2.05 -13.35
N ILE A 237 19.30 -2.36 -13.35
CA ILE A 237 18.80 -3.74 -13.23
C ILE A 237 19.04 -4.49 -14.56
N PRO A 238 19.57 -5.73 -14.54
CA PRO A 238 19.75 -6.54 -15.75
C PRO A 238 18.46 -6.84 -16.51
N ALA A 239 18.56 -7.04 -17.83
CA ALA A 239 17.39 -7.21 -18.70
C ALA A 239 16.65 -8.55 -18.51
N ASN A 240 17.30 -9.56 -17.92
CA ASN A 240 16.72 -10.87 -17.59
C ASN A 240 16.04 -10.90 -16.20
N TRP A 241 15.95 -9.77 -15.49
CA TRP A 241 15.30 -9.66 -14.18
C TRP A 241 13.85 -9.14 -14.29
N VAL A 242 12.90 -9.92 -13.77
CA VAL A 242 11.49 -9.57 -13.62
C VAL A 242 11.24 -8.98 -12.23
N ASN A 243 11.02 -7.66 -12.16
CA ASN A 243 10.63 -6.97 -10.92
C ASN A 243 9.12 -7.03 -10.69
N LEU A 244 8.70 -7.64 -9.57
CA LEU A 244 7.33 -7.65 -9.08
C LEU A 244 7.26 -6.85 -7.76
N PRO A 245 6.40 -5.82 -7.63
CA PRO A 245 6.27 -5.04 -6.39
C PRO A 245 5.89 -5.91 -5.19
N PHE A 246 6.28 -5.48 -3.98
CA PHE A 246 5.95 -6.21 -2.75
C PHE A 246 4.43 -6.42 -2.60
N ASN A 247 4.02 -7.65 -2.27
CA ASN A 247 2.62 -8.10 -2.22
C ASN A 247 1.78 -7.91 -3.50
N SER A 248 2.39 -7.71 -4.69
CA SER A 248 1.66 -7.65 -5.96
C SER A 248 1.06 -9.00 -6.40
N VAL A 249 1.66 -10.10 -5.95
CA VAL A 249 1.23 -11.49 -6.20
C VAL A 249 1.33 -12.26 -4.87
N PRO A 250 0.41 -13.18 -4.55
CA PRO A 250 0.54 -14.09 -3.41
C PRO A 250 1.85 -14.91 -3.48
N ALA A 251 2.52 -15.08 -2.34
CA ALA A 251 3.84 -15.71 -2.30
C ALA A 251 3.85 -17.15 -2.85
N LYS A 252 2.82 -17.98 -2.56
CA LYS A 252 2.67 -19.31 -3.17
C LYS A 252 2.61 -19.25 -4.70
N GLU A 253 1.77 -18.36 -5.25
CA GLU A 253 1.61 -18.20 -6.71
C GLU A 253 2.91 -17.74 -7.37
N PHE A 254 3.70 -16.91 -6.68
CA PHE A 254 5.04 -16.56 -7.14
C PHE A 254 6.02 -17.76 -7.08
N LEU A 255 6.06 -18.50 -5.97
CA LEU A 255 6.94 -19.67 -5.79
C LEU A 255 6.62 -20.82 -6.76
N ALA A 256 5.36 -20.93 -7.21
CA ALA A 256 4.95 -21.83 -8.29
C ALA A 256 5.57 -21.49 -9.66
N THR A 257 6.20 -20.32 -9.80
CA THR A 257 6.72 -19.79 -11.07
C THR A 257 8.24 -19.54 -11.07
N ILE A 258 8.94 -20.22 -10.17
CA ILE A 258 10.41 -20.30 -10.07
C ILE A 258 10.83 -21.76 -9.81
N ASP A 259 12.06 -22.12 -10.17
CA ASP A 259 12.65 -23.42 -9.84
C ASP A 259 13.50 -23.31 -8.55
N PHE A 260 14.42 -22.33 -8.53
CA PHE A 260 15.39 -22.15 -7.46
C PHE A 260 15.07 -20.90 -6.63
N PHE A 261 14.95 -21.03 -5.32
CA PHE A 261 14.77 -19.91 -4.41
C PHE A 261 16.10 -19.51 -3.76
N VAL A 262 16.60 -18.32 -4.07
CA VAL A 262 17.88 -17.82 -3.57
C VAL A 262 17.64 -16.85 -2.41
N TYR A 263 18.31 -17.09 -1.27
CA TYR A 263 18.16 -16.29 -0.07
C TYR A 263 19.48 -15.75 0.48
N PHE A 264 19.93 -14.61 -0.06
CA PHE A 264 21.02 -13.82 0.53
C PHE A 264 20.55 -12.41 0.93
N HIS A 265 21.18 -11.84 1.96
CA HIS A 265 20.83 -10.56 2.58
C HIS A 265 22.08 -9.80 3.05
N HIS A 266 21.90 -8.64 3.66
CA HIS A 266 23.00 -7.78 4.11
C HIS A 266 23.77 -8.45 5.25
N PRO A 267 25.12 -8.41 5.30
CA PRO A 267 25.91 -9.15 6.30
C PRO A 267 25.51 -8.81 7.75
N GLY A 268 25.43 -7.53 8.11
CA GLY A 268 25.02 -7.09 9.46
C GLY A 268 23.53 -7.28 9.83
N LEU A 269 22.73 -8.00 9.03
CA LEU A 269 21.38 -8.42 9.45
C LEU A 269 21.45 -9.82 10.07
N ILE A 270 21.02 -9.95 11.33
CA ILE A 270 20.69 -11.26 11.88
C ILE A 270 19.26 -11.61 11.46
N GLU A 271 19.12 -12.60 10.56
CA GLU A 271 17.83 -13.19 10.23
C GLU A 271 17.45 -14.22 11.30
N ALA A 272 16.41 -13.92 12.08
CA ALA A 272 16.01 -14.72 13.23
C ALA A 272 15.44 -16.11 12.90
N PHE A 273 14.96 -16.33 11.66
CA PHE A 273 14.41 -17.63 11.22
C PHE A 273 14.39 -17.85 9.71
N GLY A 274 14.22 -16.80 8.90
CA GLY A 274 14.12 -16.95 7.45
C GLY A 274 12.78 -17.54 7.01
N ARG A 275 11.64 -16.97 7.46
CA ARG A 275 10.29 -17.48 7.13
C ARG A 275 10.06 -17.63 5.61
N VAL A 276 10.72 -16.81 4.78
CA VAL A 276 10.66 -16.92 3.33
C VAL A 276 11.35 -18.17 2.76
N VAL A 277 12.34 -18.74 3.47
CA VAL A 277 12.93 -20.05 3.15
C VAL A 277 11.95 -21.17 3.50
N LEU A 278 11.27 -21.10 4.65
CA LEU A 278 10.21 -22.06 4.98
C LEU A 278 9.06 -22.02 3.95
N GLU A 279 8.62 -20.82 3.55
CA GLU A 279 7.61 -20.62 2.49
C GLU A 279 8.08 -21.25 1.16
N ALA A 280 9.35 -21.07 0.80
CA ALA A 280 9.96 -21.63 -0.41
C ALA A 280 10.09 -23.16 -0.41
N LEU A 281 10.57 -23.76 0.69
CA LEU A 281 10.66 -25.22 0.87
C LEU A 281 9.26 -25.85 0.85
N SER A 282 8.30 -25.25 1.55
CA SER A 282 6.91 -25.75 1.60
C SER A 282 6.24 -25.73 0.23
N ALA A 283 6.64 -24.82 -0.67
CA ALA A 283 6.15 -24.74 -2.05
C ALA A 283 6.94 -25.63 -3.04
N GLY A 284 7.86 -26.47 -2.59
CA GLY A 284 8.66 -27.35 -3.46
C GLY A 284 9.60 -26.59 -4.41
N THR A 285 10.20 -25.49 -3.95
CA THR A 285 11.33 -24.87 -4.66
C THR A 285 12.64 -25.34 -4.03
N VAL A 286 13.69 -25.52 -4.82
CA VAL A 286 15.01 -25.85 -4.27
C VAL A 286 15.65 -24.57 -3.75
N VAL A 287 15.92 -24.52 -2.44
CA VAL A 287 16.50 -23.33 -1.79
C VAL A 287 18.03 -23.35 -1.86
N ILE A 288 18.63 -22.19 -2.15
CA ILE A 288 20.06 -21.92 -2.00
C ILE A 288 20.25 -20.79 -0.97
N ALA A 289 21.05 -21.04 0.08
CA ALA A 289 21.11 -20.20 1.27
C ALA A 289 22.51 -20.15 1.96
N PRO A 290 22.76 -19.18 2.84
CA PRO A 290 23.94 -19.16 3.72
C PRO A 290 24.03 -20.37 4.66
N PRO A 291 25.25 -20.89 4.96
CA PRO A 291 25.43 -22.02 5.87
C PRO A 291 24.89 -21.83 7.30
N TYR A 292 24.74 -20.59 7.80
CA TYR A 292 24.18 -20.38 9.15
C TYR A 292 22.71 -20.85 9.29
N LEU A 293 22.02 -21.12 8.18
CA LEU A 293 20.66 -21.69 8.16
C LEU A 293 20.63 -23.23 8.19
N GLU A 294 21.78 -23.90 8.04
CA GLU A 294 21.90 -25.37 8.10
C GLU A 294 21.41 -25.98 9.43
N PRO A 295 21.67 -25.40 10.63
CA PRO A 295 21.12 -25.93 11.89
C PRO A 295 19.57 -25.86 11.97
N LEU A 296 18.94 -25.00 11.16
CA LEU A 296 17.48 -24.86 11.12
C LEU A 296 16.83 -25.72 10.01
N PHE A 297 17.45 -25.81 8.84
CA PHE A 297 16.86 -26.51 7.68
C PHE A 297 17.56 -27.82 7.30
N GLY A 298 18.63 -28.24 7.97
CA GLY A 298 19.35 -29.50 7.68
C GLY A 298 19.66 -29.65 6.19
N ASP A 299 19.58 -30.86 5.65
CA ASP A 299 19.82 -31.13 4.23
C ASP A 299 18.78 -30.56 3.24
N ALA A 300 17.74 -29.82 3.69
CA ALA A 300 16.68 -29.35 2.80
C ALA A 300 17.13 -28.25 1.82
N CYS A 301 18.13 -27.45 2.16
CA CYS A 301 18.69 -26.42 1.27
C CYS A 301 20.05 -26.85 0.70
N LEU A 302 20.54 -26.11 -0.29
CA LEU A 302 21.94 -26.09 -0.68
C LEU A 302 22.63 -24.90 -0.01
N TYR A 303 23.77 -25.13 0.65
CA TYR A 303 24.48 -24.11 1.40
C TYR A 303 25.75 -23.63 0.71
N GLY A 304 25.94 -22.31 0.69
CA GLY A 304 27.12 -21.70 0.08
C GLY A 304 27.11 -20.18 0.15
N THR A 305 27.98 -19.57 -0.63
CA THR A 305 28.08 -18.13 -0.84
C THR A 305 27.24 -17.70 -2.06
N PRO A 306 27.06 -16.39 -2.30
CA PRO A 306 26.52 -15.89 -3.56
C PRO A 306 27.24 -16.43 -4.81
N ALA A 307 28.54 -16.74 -4.75
CA ALA A 307 29.31 -17.26 -5.89
C ALA A 307 28.87 -18.69 -6.30
N ASP A 308 28.42 -19.51 -5.35
CA ASP A 308 28.10 -20.92 -5.56
C ASP A 308 26.75 -21.14 -6.26
N VAL A 309 25.89 -20.11 -6.27
CA VAL A 309 24.50 -20.18 -6.79
C VAL A 309 24.45 -20.74 -8.21
N ARG A 310 25.28 -20.26 -9.14
CA ARG A 310 25.30 -20.76 -10.52
C ARG A 310 25.67 -22.25 -10.59
N SER A 311 26.75 -22.66 -9.92
CA SER A 311 27.17 -24.06 -9.83
C SER A 311 26.06 -24.98 -9.29
N HIS A 312 25.28 -24.51 -8.32
CA HIS A 312 24.13 -25.23 -7.78
C HIS A 312 22.94 -25.30 -8.74
N VAL A 313 22.60 -24.17 -9.38
CA VAL A 313 21.51 -24.06 -10.37
C VAL A 313 21.82 -24.92 -11.60
N ASP A 314 22.96 -24.73 -12.23
CA ASP A 314 23.35 -25.40 -13.48
C ASP A 314 23.37 -26.93 -13.30
N ARG A 315 23.95 -27.41 -12.19
CA ARG A 315 24.05 -28.84 -11.86
C ARG A 315 22.68 -29.49 -11.65
N LEU A 316 21.75 -28.84 -10.97
CA LEU A 316 20.41 -29.39 -10.74
C LEU A 316 19.47 -29.17 -11.92
N TYR A 317 19.64 -28.11 -12.69
CA TYR A 317 18.86 -27.89 -13.91
C TYR A 317 19.21 -28.92 -15.01
N ALA A 318 20.44 -29.43 -15.01
CA ALA A 318 20.85 -30.56 -15.85
C ALA A 318 20.34 -31.93 -15.36
N ASP A 319 19.79 -32.04 -14.14
CA ASP A 319 19.35 -33.31 -13.52
C ASP A 319 18.02 -33.13 -12.79
N TRP A 320 16.92 -33.39 -13.52
CA TRP A 320 15.56 -33.36 -12.97
C TRP A 320 15.37 -34.34 -11.79
N GLY A 321 16.09 -35.45 -11.74
CA GLY A 321 16.05 -36.40 -10.62
C GLY A 321 16.60 -35.77 -9.35
N ALA A 322 17.84 -35.29 -9.40
CA ALA A 322 18.47 -34.60 -8.28
C ALA A 322 17.71 -33.31 -7.87
N TYR A 323 17.03 -32.63 -8.80
CA TYR A 323 16.14 -31.52 -8.49
C TYR A 323 14.89 -31.98 -7.72
N ILE A 324 14.15 -32.97 -8.23
CA ILE A 324 12.88 -33.39 -7.61
C ILE A 324 13.10 -34.02 -6.24
N ASP A 325 14.18 -34.80 -6.05
CA ASP A 325 14.57 -35.38 -4.76
C ASP A 325 14.84 -34.29 -3.71
N ARG A 326 15.55 -33.21 -4.09
CA ARG A 326 15.80 -32.07 -3.20
C ARG A 326 14.52 -31.27 -2.92
N SER A 327 13.67 -31.07 -3.91
CA SER A 327 12.35 -30.45 -3.75
C SER A 327 11.48 -31.23 -2.76
N GLN A 328 11.43 -32.56 -2.86
CA GLN A 328 10.67 -33.43 -1.96
C GLN A 328 11.25 -33.39 -0.55
N THR A 329 12.59 -33.45 -0.40
CA THR A 329 13.29 -33.30 0.89
C THR A 329 12.87 -32.02 1.62
N GLY A 330 12.72 -30.91 0.89
CA GLY A 330 12.25 -29.63 1.44
C GLY A 330 10.81 -29.66 1.95
N VAL A 331 9.89 -30.22 1.17
CA VAL A 331 8.47 -30.37 1.56
C VAL A 331 8.31 -31.35 2.73
N GLU A 332 9.07 -32.45 2.75
CA GLU A 332 9.05 -33.42 3.84
C GLU A 332 9.58 -32.84 5.15
N LEU A 333 10.65 -32.06 5.12
CA LEU A 333 11.11 -31.34 6.31
C LEU A 333 10.04 -30.35 6.80
N ALA A 334 9.42 -29.58 5.89
CA ALA A 334 8.34 -28.67 6.24
C ALA A 334 7.18 -29.41 6.93
N ARG A 335 6.75 -30.54 6.37
CA ARG A 335 5.67 -31.39 6.90
C ARG A 335 6.03 -32.09 8.22
N LYS A 336 7.32 -32.28 8.51
CA LYS A 336 7.82 -32.96 9.72
C LYS A 336 8.15 -32.03 10.90
N ARG A 337 8.65 -30.82 10.63
CA ARG A 337 9.22 -29.90 11.65
C ARG A 337 8.45 -28.58 11.78
N PHE A 338 7.76 -28.14 10.73
CA PHE A 338 7.19 -26.80 10.64
C PHE A 338 5.68 -26.81 10.34
N SER A 339 5.00 -27.94 10.58
CA SER A 339 3.58 -28.10 10.27
C SER A 339 2.68 -27.62 11.42
N TYR A 340 1.36 -27.61 11.18
CA TYR A 340 0.38 -27.25 12.20
C TYR A 340 0.34 -28.29 13.33
N GLU A 341 0.52 -29.56 13.00
CA GLU A 341 0.61 -30.67 13.95
C GLU A 341 1.76 -30.43 14.94
N THR A 342 2.94 -29.99 14.47
CA THR A 342 4.05 -29.62 15.36
C THR A 342 3.70 -28.44 16.28
N HIS A 343 2.80 -27.52 15.90
CA HIS A 343 2.30 -26.50 16.84
C HIS A 343 1.33 -27.09 17.87
N VAL A 344 0.41 -27.95 17.43
CA VAL A 344 -0.57 -28.62 18.30
C VAL A 344 0.12 -29.49 19.35
N GLU A 345 1.10 -30.31 18.96
CA GLU A 345 1.91 -31.10 19.90
C GLU A 345 2.61 -30.24 20.96
N ARG A 346 3.12 -29.06 20.57
CA ARG A 346 3.80 -28.12 21.48
C ARG A 346 2.85 -27.45 22.46
N VAL A 347 1.60 -27.18 22.05
CA VAL A 347 0.55 -26.66 22.94
C VAL A 347 0.05 -27.78 23.87
N ALA A 348 -0.28 -28.96 23.33
CA ALA A 348 -0.74 -30.12 24.11
C ALA A 348 0.28 -30.55 25.19
N LYS A 349 1.58 -30.48 24.88
CA LYS A 349 2.67 -30.74 25.85
C LYS A 349 2.72 -29.74 27.01
N LEU A 350 2.11 -28.56 26.89
CA LEU A 350 2.06 -27.55 27.94
C LEU A 350 0.73 -27.57 28.71
N ILE A 351 -0.42 -27.72 28.02
CA ILE A 351 -1.76 -27.52 28.63
C ILE A 351 -2.73 -28.69 28.44
N GLY A 352 -2.31 -29.77 27.77
CA GLY A 352 -3.17 -30.89 27.41
C GLY A 352 -4.06 -30.63 26.18
N GLU A 353 -5.00 -31.54 25.96
CA GLU A 353 -6.01 -31.44 24.90
C GLU A 353 -7.00 -30.27 25.17
N PRO A 354 -7.70 -29.74 24.14
CA PRO A 354 -8.63 -28.62 24.30
C PRO A 354 -9.70 -28.85 25.37
N SER A 355 -9.90 -27.87 26.26
CA SER A 355 -10.83 -27.99 27.39
C SER A 355 -12.31 -27.74 27.01
N PHE A 356 -12.58 -27.13 25.86
CA PHE A 356 -13.92 -26.74 25.44
C PHE A 356 -14.60 -27.77 24.53
N ASP A 357 -15.48 -28.57 25.11
CA ASP A 357 -16.38 -29.47 24.37
C ASP A 357 -17.41 -28.67 23.53
N ALA A 358 -17.26 -28.72 22.20
CA ALA A 358 -18.06 -27.95 21.25
C ALA A 358 -19.56 -28.35 21.21
N SER A 359 -19.97 -29.40 21.93
CA SER A 359 -21.35 -29.89 21.97
C SER A 359 -22.34 -28.97 22.71
N ALA A 360 -21.87 -28.07 23.58
CA ALA A 360 -22.71 -27.26 24.47
C ALA A 360 -23.31 -25.97 23.84
N GLY A 361 -23.36 -25.86 22.50
CA GLY A 361 -23.79 -24.66 21.76
C GLY A 361 -25.20 -24.69 21.12
N GLY A 362 -26.04 -25.68 21.45
CA GLY A 362 -27.27 -26.05 20.72
C GLY A 362 -28.47 -25.09 20.74
N GLY A 363 -28.30 -23.81 20.43
CA GLY A 363 -29.38 -22.82 20.33
C GLY A 363 -30.23 -22.95 19.06
N THR A 364 -31.32 -23.75 19.11
CA THR A 364 -32.16 -24.08 17.95
C THR A 364 -32.97 -22.90 17.38
N THR A 365 -32.55 -22.38 16.21
CA THR A 365 -33.32 -21.39 15.43
C THR A 365 -33.63 -21.83 13.99
N SER A 366 -34.49 -22.86 13.89
CA SER A 366 -35.48 -23.05 12.81
C SER A 366 -35.06 -22.69 11.37
N SER A 367 -34.40 -23.63 10.69
CA SER A 367 -34.31 -23.61 9.23
C SER A 367 -35.70 -23.82 8.60
N ARG A 368 -36.39 -22.73 8.25
CA ARG A 368 -37.61 -22.79 7.41
C ARG A 368 -37.25 -22.68 5.93
N THR A 369 -36.85 -23.80 5.34
CA THR A 369 -36.67 -23.99 3.90
C THR A 369 -37.97 -23.75 3.14
N ARG A 370 -38.23 -22.49 2.76
CA ARG A 370 -39.39 -22.13 1.93
C ARG A 370 -39.05 -22.33 0.46
N ARG A 371 -39.34 -23.53 -0.07
CA ARG A 371 -39.45 -23.73 -1.53
C ARG A 371 -40.41 -22.68 -2.11
N VAL A 372 -39.96 -21.96 -3.12
CA VAL A 372 -40.80 -21.25 -4.10
C VAL A 372 -40.37 -21.77 -5.47
N ALA A 373 -41.34 -22.04 -6.35
CA ALA A 373 -41.11 -22.79 -7.57
C ALA A 373 -40.35 -22.01 -8.64
N SER A 374 -39.65 -22.73 -9.52
CA SER A 374 -39.10 -22.20 -10.76
C SER A 374 -40.22 -21.87 -11.76
N GLY A 375 -40.17 -20.67 -12.36
CA GLY A 375 -40.94 -20.32 -13.54
C GLY A 375 -41.64 -18.96 -13.48
N VAL A 376 -41.12 -17.99 -14.23
CA VAL A 376 -41.80 -17.27 -15.34
C VAL A 376 -40.75 -16.41 -16.05
N SER A 377 -40.96 -16.15 -17.35
CA SER A 377 -40.01 -15.52 -18.27
C SER A 377 -39.48 -14.16 -17.84
N ALA A 378 -38.21 -13.88 -18.18
CA ALA A 378 -37.67 -12.52 -18.15
C ALA A 378 -38.26 -11.68 -19.30
N PRO A 379 -38.66 -10.42 -19.06
CA PRO A 379 -39.00 -9.48 -20.13
C PRO A 379 -37.71 -8.97 -20.78
N ALA A 380 -37.63 -9.02 -22.11
CA ALA A 380 -36.58 -8.32 -22.84
C ALA A 380 -36.86 -6.82 -22.80
N LEU A 381 -35.90 -6.02 -22.33
CA LEU A 381 -35.88 -4.57 -22.50
C LEU A 381 -34.62 -4.19 -23.25
N SER A 382 -34.78 -3.88 -24.53
CA SER A 382 -33.75 -3.29 -25.36
C SER A 382 -33.39 -1.90 -24.84
N GLN A 383 -32.11 -1.64 -24.60
CA GLN A 383 -31.55 -0.30 -24.67
C GLN A 383 -30.56 -0.27 -25.84
N THR A 384 -30.66 0.79 -26.63
CA THR A 384 -29.85 1.01 -27.83
C THR A 384 -28.54 1.67 -27.46
N ASP A 385 -27.42 1.00 -27.71
CA ASP A 385 -26.11 1.62 -27.65
C ASP A 385 -25.92 2.58 -28.84
N GLU A 386 -26.13 3.88 -28.61
CA GLU A 386 -25.55 4.93 -29.46
C GLU A 386 -24.19 5.35 -28.87
N GLU A 387 -23.12 4.63 -29.23
CA GLU A 387 -21.76 5.05 -28.87
C GLU A 387 -21.41 6.38 -29.56
N PRO A 388 -20.99 7.42 -28.81
CA PRO A 388 -20.50 8.65 -29.42
C PRO A 388 -19.20 8.39 -30.19
N SER A 389 -19.15 8.82 -31.45
CA SER A 389 -18.10 8.51 -32.43
C SER A 389 -16.67 8.66 -31.88
N THR A 390 -15.87 7.60 -32.02
CA THR A 390 -14.47 7.53 -31.56
C THR A 390 -13.54 8.43 -32.36
N GLY A 391 -13.38 9.67 -31.92
CA GLY A 391 -12.26 10.54 -32.29
C GLY A 391 -11.07 10.30 -31.35
N GLY A 392 -9.86 10.16 -31.92
CA GLY A 392 -8.68 9.72 -31.16
C GLY A 392 -8.27 10.66 -30.03
N ARG A 393 -8.00 10.10 -28.84
CA ARG A 393 -7.79 10.85 -27.59
C ARG A 393 -6.35 11.35 -27.42
N THR A 394 -6.17 12.58 -26.96
CA THR A 394 -4.86 13.17 -26.68
C THR A 394 -4.65 13.53 -25.20
N LEU A 395 -3.47 13.22 -24.67
CA LEU A 395 -3.02 13.65 -23.33
C LEU A 395 -1.74 14.49 -23.48
N LEU A 396 -1.82 15.77 -23.15
CA LEU A 396 -0.69 16.70 -23.13
C LEU A 396 -0.11 16.78 -21.71
N LEU A 397 1.21 16.63 -21.59
CA LEU A 397 1.96 16.67 -20.35
C LEU A 397 3.02 17.77 -20.43
N ASP A 398 2.82 18.88 -19.73
CA ASP A 398 3.84 19.90 -19.57
C ASP A 398 4.76 19.54 -18.40
N LEU A 399 6.03 19.29 -18.69
CA LEU A 399 7.06 18.92 -17.70
C LEU A 399 8.12 20.03 -17.56
N ARG A 400 7.81 21.24 -18.05
CA ARG A 400 8.64 22.44 -17.91
C ARG A 400 8.50 23.02 -16.50
N TRP A 401 9.43 22.62 -15.62
CA TRP A 401 9.50 23.06 -14.22
C TRP A 401 9.95 24.52 -14.02
N ASP A 402 10.19 25.29 -15.09
CA ASP A 402 10.43 26.73 -15.01
C ASP A 402 9.12 27.53 -14.91
N THR A 403 9.26 28.82 -14.58
CA THR A 403 8.15 29.79 -14.44
C THR A 403 8.10 30.80 -15.59
N GLY A 404 8.62 30.48 -16.77
CA GLY A 404 8.62 31.37 -17.93
C GLY A 404 7.28 31.36 -18.68
N ASP A 405 6.72 32.54 -18.94
CA ASP A 405 5.47 32.74 -19.71
C ASP A 405 5.68 32.69 -21.24
N GLU A 406 6.57 31.82 -21.72
CA GLU A 406 6.70 31.55 -23.16
C GLU A 406 5.38 30.93 -23.70
N PRO A 407 4.80 31.48 -24.78
CA PRO A 407 3.44 31.13 -25.26
C PRO A 407 3.31 29.72 -25.86
N LEU A 408 4.36 28.89 -25.76
CA LEU A 408 4.45 27.53 -26.24
C LEU A 408 3.23 26.67 -25.86
N LEU A 409 2.81 26.69 -24.59
CA LEU A 409 1.74 25.82 -24.10
C LEU A 409 0.42 26.09 -24.83
N ALA A 410 0.09 27.36 -25.08
CA ALA A 410 -1.10 27.76 -25.83
C ALA A 410 -1.02 27.30 -27.30
N GLN A 411 0.13 27.44 -27.94
CA GLN A 411 0.34 27.02 -29.33
C GLN A 411 0.28 25.50 -29.48
N VAL A 412 0.97 24.74 -28.62
CA VAL A 412 0.93 23.26 -28.62
C VAL A 412 -0.49 22.74 -28.36
N ILE A 413 -1.28 23.38 -27.49
CA ILE A 413 -2.69 23.04 -27.28
C ILE A 413 -3.54 23.29 -28.54
N ALA A 414 -3.30 24.40 -29.25
CA ALA A 414 -4.02 24.71 -30.49
C ALA A 414 -3.70 23.72 -31.62
N GLU A 415 -2.42 23.39 -31.80
CA GLU A 415 -1.96 22.45 -32.82
C GLU A 415 -2.42 21.02 -32.52
N ALA A 416 -2.26 20.55 -31.28
CA ALA A 416 -2.73 19.22 -30.88
C ALA A 416 -4.26 19.05 -31.04
N ARG A 417 -5.06 20.12 -30.84
CA ARG A 417 -6.52 20.10 -31.06
C ARG A 417 -6.92 20.17 -32.55
N THR A 418 -6.00 20.59 -33.41
CA THR A 418 -6.16 20.66 -34.87
C THR A 418 -5.80 19.32 -35.51
N ASP A 419 -4.68 18.72 -35.09
CA ASP A 419 -4.16 17.42 -35.58
C ASP A 419 -4.85 16.19 -34.94
N ALA A 420 -5.53 16.33 -33.79
CA ALA A 420 -6.30 15.24 -33.18
C ALA A 420 -7.82 15.43 -33.32
N ALA A 421 -8.54 14.41 -33.79
CA ALA A 421 -9.99 14.46 -33.96
C ALA A 421 -10.77 14.49 -32.62
N GLY A 422 -10.28 13.78 -31.60
CA GLY A 422 -10.96 13.56 -30.33
C GLY A 422 -10.71 14.63 -29.25
N PRO A 423 -11.02 14.29 -27.97
CA PRO A 423 -10.85 15.19 -26.84
C PRO A 423 -9.40 15.26 -26.35
N THR A 424 -9.07 16.36 -25.68
CA THR A 424 -7.73 16.65 -25.15
C THR A 424 -7.77 16.81 -23.64
N ALA A 425 -7.00 16.00 -22.92
CA ALA A 425 -6.63 16.23 -21.53
C ALA A 425 -5.26 16.91 -21.46
N VAL A 426 -5.10 17.85 -20.54
CA VAL A 426 -3.90 18.67 -20.36
C VAL A 426 -3.48 18.61 -18.89
N VAL A 427 -2.23 18.22 -18.63
CA VAL A 427 -1.64 18.14 -17.29
C VAL A 427 -0.42 19.04 -17.24
N VAL A 428 -0.45 20.03 -16.33
CA VAL A 428 0.57 21.08 -16.26
C VAL A 428 1.08 21.28 -14.83
N PRO A 429 2.28 21.86 -14.61
CA PRO A 429 2.65 22.34 -13.28
C PRO A 429 1.60 23.35 -12.79
N ALA A 430 1.25 23.31 -11.50
CA ALA A 430 0.15 24.10 -10.93
C ALA A 430 0.13 25.58 -11.39
N TRP A 431 1.28 26.25 -11.41
CA TRP A 431 1.41 27.66 -11.81
C TRP A 431 1.07 27.95 -13.28
N ARG A 432 1.00 26.92 -14.14
CA ARG A 432 0.60 27.03 -15.56
C ARG A 432 -0.88 26.73 -15.79
N ALA A 433 -1.67 26.39 -14.76
CA ALA A 433 -3.09 26.04 -14.91
C ALA A 433 -3.92 27.16 -15.58
N GLY A 434 -3.68 28.42 -15.22
CA GLY A 434 -4.34 29.59 -15.82
C GLY A 434 -4.09 29.70 -17.34
N GLN A 435 -2.87 29.38 -17.79
CA GLN A 435 -2.47 29.39 -19.22
C GLN A 435 -3.33 28.42 -20.08
N VAL A 436 -4.01 27.45 -19.45
CA VAL A 436 -4.93 26.50 -20.09
C VAL A 436 -6.40 26.94 -19.94
N GLY A 437 -6.77 27.59 -18.84
CA GLY A 437 -8.13 28.06 -18.59
C GLY A 437 -8.63 29.09 -19.62
N ASP A 438 -7.77 30.05 -19.98
CA ASP A 438 -8.08 31.08 -20.99
C ASP A 438 -8.27 30.49 -22.40
N GLN A 439 -7.56 29.39 -22.70
CA GLN A 439 -7.73 28.61 -23.94
C GLN A 439 -9.03 27.80 -23.95
N ALA A 440 -9.50 27.34 -22.79
CA ALA A 440 -10.71 26.52 -22.67
C ALA A 440 -12.01 27.34 -22.71
N ASN A 441 -12.00 28.55 -22.15
CA ASN A 441 -13.17 29.44 -22.10
C ASN A 441 -13.30 30.38 -23.32
N GLY A 442 -12.22 30.56 -24.09
CA GLY A 442 -12.19 31.35 -25.32
C GLY A 442 -12.11 32.87 -25.07
N ALA A 443 -11.01 33.49 -25.51
CA ALA A 443 -10.83 34.93 -25.45
C ALA A 443 -11.92 35.67 -26.24
N GLY A 444 -12.94 36.18 -25.54
CA GLY A 444 -14.20 36.59 -26.18
C GLY A 444 -15.16 37.42 -25.33
N ALA A 445 -14.66 38.23 -24.38
CA ALA A 445 -15.48 39.14 -23.55
C ALA A 445 -16.00 40.36 -24.34
N GLY A 446 -16.69 40.13 -25.47
CA GLY A 446 -17.19 41.15 -26.40
C GLY A 446 -18.71 41.13 -26.53
N ARG A 447 -19.40 42.12 -25.94
CA ARG A 447 -20.85 42.32 -26.09
C ARG A 447 -21.25 42.56 -27.55
N ARG A 448 -21.90 41.59 -28.19
CA ARG A 448 -22.99 41.79 -29.18
C ARG A 448 -23.76 40.50 -29.43
N GLY A 449 -25.09 40.61 -29.58
CA GLY A 449 -25.98 39.45 -29.72
C GLY A 449 -26.08 38.95 -31.16
N GLY A 450 -26.11 37.63 -31.33
CA GLY A 450 -26.42 36.97 -32.61
C GLY A 450 -26.69 35.48 -32.38
N ARG A 451 -27.88 35.00 -32.74
CA ARG A 451 -28.23 33.58 -32.64
C ARG A 451 -27.57 32.78 -33.78
N SER A 452 -26.34 32.32 -33.56
CA SER A 452 -25.72 31.28 -34.38
C SER A 452 -25.48 30.03 -33.55
N ARG A 453 -25.86 28.85 -34.08
CA ARG A 453 -25.53 27.54 -33.47
C ARG A 453 -24.06 27.21 -33.76
N ARG A 454 -23.15 27.81 -32.99
CA ARG A 454 -21.73 27.39 -32.93
C ARG A 454 -21.68 25.90 -32.57
N LYS A 455 -20.87 25.10 -33.27
CA LYS A 455 -20.63 23.69 -32.91
C LYS A 455 -20.11 23.63 -31.45
N PRO A 456 -20.39 22.55 -30.69
CA PRO A 456 -19.77 22.38 -29.38
C PRO A 456 -18.24 22.40 -29.53
N GLU A 457 -17.61 23.33 -28.83
CA GLU A 457 -16.16 23.54 -28.88
C GLU A 457 -15.49 22.39 -28.11
N LYS A 458 -14.46 21.73 -28.67
CA LYS A 458 -13.82 20.56 -28.04
C LYS A 458 -13.30 20.93 -26.65
N GLN A 459 -14.00 20.50 -25.59
CA GLN A 459 -13.66 20.89 -24.23
C GLN A 459 -12.31 20.30 -23.82
N ILE A 460 -11.48 21.13 -23.19
CA ILE A 460 -10.18 20.72 -22.63
C ILE A 460 -10.41 20.29 -21.18
N LEU A 461 -9.88 19.12 -20.81
CA LEU A 461 -9.83 18.69 -19.41
C LEU A 461 -8.49 19.11 -18.82
N VAL A 462 -8.50 19.79 -17.67
CA VAL A 462 -7.29 20.30 -17.01
C VAL A 462 -7.04 19.57 -15.70
N GLU A 463 -5.87 18.97 -15.56
CA GLU A 463 -5.30 18.52 -14.28
C GLU A 463 -3.92 19.15 -14.09
N THR A 464 -3.34 18.96 -12.91
CA THR A 464 -2.05 19.56 -12.56
C THR A 464 -1.13 18.62 -11.79
N PHE A 465 0.16 18.97 -11.82
CA PHE A 465 1.15 18.53 -10.87
C PHE A 465 1.26 19.59 -9.74
N PRO A 466 1.17 19.21 -8.45
CA PRO A 466 1.01 20.16 -7.34
C PRO A 466 2.23 21.09 -7.18
N TRP A 467 2.00 22.37 -6.83
CA TRP A 467 3.03 23.42 -6.72
C TRP A 467 4.27 22.98 -5.94
N VAL A 468 4.06 22.28 -4.82
CA VAL A 468 5.11 21.84 -3.88
C VAL A 468 6.20 20.97 -4.54
N LEU A 469 5.96 20.38 -5.71
CA LEU A 469 7.00 19.69 -6.48
C LEU A 469 8.18 20.59 -6.86
N ALA A 470 7.95 21.89 -7.06
CA ALA A 470 9.02 22.86 -7.34
C ALA A 470 10.06 22.89 -6.20
N GLU A 471 9.63 22.67 -4.96
CA GLU A 471 10.45 22.72 -3.74
C GLU A 471 11.26 21.43 -3.49
N LEU A 472 10.94 20.34 -4.18
CA LEU A 472 11.55 19.02 -3.97
C LEU A 472 12.84 18.82 -4.78
N SER A 473 13.57 17.74 -4.47
CA SER A 473 14.63 17.28 -5.36
C SER A 473 14.06 16.80 -6.69
N ALA A 474 14.87 16.85 -7.76
CA ALA A 474 14.49 16.30 -9.05
C ALA A 474 14.26 14.77 -9.00
N ALA A 475 14.80 14.05 -8.00
CA ALA A 475 14.56 12.62 -7.82
C ALA A 475 13.15 12.35 -7.27
N GLU A 476 12.71 13.11 -6.27
CA GLU A 476 11.36 13.01 -5.71
C GLU A 476 10.29 13.48 -6.71
N ARG A 477 10.56 14.56 -7.47
CA ARG A 477 9.72 14.96 -8.61
C ARG A 477 9.51 13.81 -9.60
N ARG A 478 10.58 13.14 -10.03
CA ARG A 478 10.47 11.97 -10.92
C ARG A 478 9.68 10.82 -10.28
N ARG A 479 9.84 10.54 -8.98
CA ARG A 479 9.08 9.49 -8.30
C ARG A 479 7.58 9.81 -8.28
N TYR A 480 7.22 11.07 -8.01
CA TYR A 480 5.83 11.54 -8.10
C TYR A 480 5.29 11.45 -9.54
N VAL A 481 6.01 12.00 -10.53
CA VAL A 481 5.55 12.01 -11.94
C VAL A 481 5.34 10.59 -12.46
N ALA A 482 6.23 9.64 -12.15
CA ALA A 482 6.07 8.24 -12.57
C ALA A 482 4.82 7.58 -11.95
N LEU A 483 4.54 7.83 -10.66
CA LEU A 483 3.33 7.34 -9.99
C LEU A 483 2.08 7.96 -10.62
N ARG A 484 2.10 9.27 -10.87
CA ARG A 484 0.97 10.03 -11.42
C ARG A 484 0.68 9.69 -12.89
N LEU A 485 1.72 9.44 -13.70
CA LEU A 485 1.61 9.03 -15.10
C LEU A 485 0.76 7.76 -15.26
N SER A 486 0.97 6.77 -14.38
CA SER A 486 0.19 5.52 -14.39
C SER A 486 -1.32 5.78 -14.24
N GLY A 487 -1.70 6.64 -13.28
CA GLY A 487 -3.08 7.07 -13.06
C GLY A 487 -3.67 7.84 -14.26
N LEU A 488 -2.90 8.76 -14.84
CA LEU A 488 -3.32 9.56 -16.01
C LEU A 488 -3.55 8.69 -17.25
N LEU A 489 -2.65 7.75 -17.55
CA LEU A 489 -2.79 6.83 -18.69
C LEU A 489 -4.01 5.91 -18.51
N ALA A 490 -4.21 5.35 -17.32
CA ALA A 490 -5.37 4.51 -16.99
C ALA A 490 -6.71 5.28 -17.06
N THR A 491 -6.68 6.56 -16.68
CA THR A 491 -7.83 7.49 -16.66
C THR A 491 -8.25 7.92 -18.07
N HIS A 492 -7.36 8.61 -18.79
CA HIS A 492 -7.73 9.25 -20.06
C HIS A 492 -7.75 8.26 -21.23
N ARG A 493 -6.90 7.22 -21.17
CA ARG A 493 -6.62 6.26 -22.25
C ARG A 493 -6.29 6.98 -23.57
N PRO A 494 -5.19 7.76 -23.62
CA PRO A 494 -4.80 8.47 -24.82
C PRO A 494 -4.32 7.51 -25.91
N GLU A 495 -4.66 7.84 -27.15
CA GLU A 495 -4.01 7.27 -28.35
C GLU A 495 -2.77 8.08 -28.74
N ARG A 496 -2.71 9.36 -28.33
CA ARG A 496 -1.55 10.25 -28.48
C ARG A 496 -1.16 10.90 -27.16
N VAL A 497 0.13 10.91 -26.85
CA VAL A 497 0.71 11.67 -25.73
C VAL A 497 1.66 12.75 -26.27
N VAL A 498 1.46 13.99 -25.84
CA VAL A 498 2.31 15.15 -26.21
C VAL A 498 3.08 15.59 -24.97
N ILE A 499 4.40 15.64 -25.03
CA ILE A 499 5.27 15.92 -23.87
C ILE A 499 6.06 17.20 -24.14
N LEU A 500 5.95 18.22 -23.28
CA LEU A 500 6.78 19.43 -23.36
C LEU A 500 7.99 19.27 -22.43
N ASP A 501 9.19 19.26 -22.98
CA ASP A 501 10.44 19.08 -22.23
C ASP A 501 11.02 20.41 -21.74
N GLY A 502 11.27 20.52 -20.44
CA GLY A 502 12.03 21.62 -19.82
C GLY A 502 13.55 21.52 -19.96
N GLY A 503 14.06 20.61 -20.79
CA GLY A 503 15.49 20.26 -20.90
C GLY A 503 15.94 19.27 -19.83
N GLY A 504 15.05 18.38 -19.39
CA GLY A 504 15.25 17.52 -18.22
C GLY A 504 15.26 16.01 -18.54
N ARG A 505 15.83 15.21 -17.63
CA ARG A 505 15.72 13.73 -17.68
C ARG A 505 14.31 13.20 -17.32
N ASP A 506 13.36 14.10 -17.11
CA ASP A 506 11.99 13.79 -16.69
C ASP A 506 11.13 13.48 -17.93
N ALA A 507 11.15 14.35 -18.96
CA ALA A 507 10.38 14.18 -20.19
C ALA A 507 10.80 12.93 -20.98
N ARG A 508 12.11 12.68 -21.14
CA ARG A 508 12.61 11.46 -21.80
C ARG A 508 12.10 10.18 -21.12
N ARG A 509 12.15 10.11 -19.78
CA ARG A 509 11.62 8.96 -19.01
C ARG A 509 10.11 8.77 -19.15
N VAL A 510 9.35 9.86 -19.28
CA VAL A 510 7.91 9.79 -19.55
C VAL A 510 7.65 9.29 -20.98
N ALA A 511 8.45 9.71 -21.95
CA ALA A 511 8.41 9.17 -23.32
C ALA A 511 8.73 7.67 -23.33
N ASP A 512 9.87 7.26 -22.76
CA ASP A 512 10.32 5.86 -22.67
C ASP A 512 9.22 4.94 -22.10
N ALA A 513 8.51 5.40 -21.05
CA ALA A 513 7.44 4.67 -20.39
C ALA A 513 6.14 4.56 -21.22
N VAL A 514 5.93 5.44 -22.20
CA VAL A 514 4.72 5.50 -23.04
C VAL A 514 4.93 4.87 -24.42
N ILE A 515 6.12 5.03 -25.02
CA ILE A 515 6.47 4.51 -26.35
C ILE A 515 6.21 3.00 -26.49
N GLY A 516 6.49 2.23 -25.44
CA GLY A 516 6.21 0.78 -25.39
C GLY A 516 4.72 0.38 -25.30
N SER A 517 3.79 1.34 -25.30
CA SER A 517 2.34 1.10 -25.15
C SER A 517 1.52 1.20 -26.45
N GLY A 518 2.16 1.45 -27.61
CA GLY A 518 1.46 1.63 -28.89
C GLY A 518 0.74 2.98 -29.03
N ILE A 519 1.17 3.98 -28.26
CA ILE A 519 0.63 5.34 -28.23
C ILE A 519 1.52 6.24 -29.10
N ASP A 520 0.94 7.15 -29.88
CA ASP A 520 1.70 8.15 -30.67
C ASP A 520 2.34 9.17 -29.71
N VAL A 521 3.67 9.17 -29.59
CA VAL A 521 4.38 10.08 -28.67
C VAL A 521 5.04 11.21 -29.44
N LEU A 522 4.59 12.43 -29.18
CA LEU A 522 5.20 13.66 -29.69
C LEU A 522 5.96 14.36 -28.56
N LEU A 523 7.22 14.69 -28.80
CA LEU A 523 8.09 15.42 -27.88
C LEU A 523 8.29 16.84 -28.40
N VAL A 524 7.89 17.83 -27.62
CA VAL A 524 8.14 19.25 -27.88
C VAL A 524 9.33 19.69 -27.05
N HIS A 525 10.44 20.05 -27.71
CA HIS A 525 11.72 20.34 -27.06
C HIS A 525 12.41 21.55 -27.70
N ARG A 526 13.52 21.99 -27.10
CA ARG A 526 14.37 23.03 -27.69
C ARG A 526 15.39 22.46 -28.66
N ASP A 527 15.83 23.26 -29.62
CA ASP A 527 16.73 22.86 -30.72
C ASP A 527 18.16 22.46 -30.30
N SER A 528 18.50 22.61 -29.01
CA SER A 528 19.78 22.15 -28.43
C SER A 528 19.74 20.74 -27.82
N ALA A 529 18.61 20.04 -27.89
CA ALA A 529 18.51 18.65 -27.46
C ALA A 529 19.29 17.73 -28.40
N THR A 530 20.15 16.86 -27.85
CA THR A 530 20.98 15.93 -28.64
C THR A 530 20.12 15.02 -29.52
N ALA A 531 20.33 15.10 -30.83
CA ALA A 531 19.61 14.34 -31.85
C ALA A 531 19.92 12.84 -31.74
N GLY A 532 18.97 12.08 -31.19
CA GLY A 532 18.90 10.63 -31.30
C GLY A 532 17.67 10.27 -32.14
N GLU A 533 17.90 9.81 -33.37
CA GLU A 533 16.95 9.22 -34.33
C GLU A 533 15.47 9.55 -34.09
N LEU A 534 15.10 10.79 -34.43
CA LEU A 534 13.74 11.32 -34.33
C LEU A 534 12.96 11.03 -35.61
N GLY A 535 11.68 10.64 -35.47
CA GLY A 535 10.80 10.33 -36.58
C GLY A 535 10.12 11.56 -37.17
N THR A 536 9.58 11.41 -38.38
CA THR A 536 8.76 12.46 -39.03
C THR A 536 7.58 12.86 -38.15
N ALA A 537 7.55 14.16 -37.84
CA ALA A 537 6.59 14.81 -36.96
C ALA A 537 5.60 15.68 -37.79
N PRO A 538 4.45 16.08 -37.22
CA PRO A 538 3.61 17.09 -37.86
C PRO A 538 4.30 18.46 -37.90
N GLU A 539 4.02 19.25 -38.93
CA GLU A 539 4.47 20.65 -39.02
C GLU A 539 3.60 21.52 -38.08
N TRP A 540 4.11 21.82 -36.89
CA TRP A 540 3.45 22.69 -35.89
C TRP A 540 4.12 24.07 -35.84
N VAL A 541 3.32 25.13 -35.77
CA VAL A 541 3.78 26.52 -35.64
C VAL A 541 4.06 26.84 -34.17
N LEU A 542 5.32 26.65 -33.78
CA LEU A 542 5.83 26.87 -32.41
C LEU A 542 6.68 28.15 -32.32
N PRO A 543 7.01 28.64 -31.09
CA PRO A 543 7.88 29.79 -30.92
C PRO A 543 9.32 29.48 -31.38
N GLU A 544 10.11 30.53 -31.66
CA GLU A 544 11.52 30.37 -32.00
C GLU A 544 12.27 29.45 -31.01
N ARG A 545 13.13 28.59 -31.54
CA ARG A 545 13.95 27.58 -30.82
C ARG A 545 13.20 26.38 -30.25
N TRP A 546 11.90 26.23 -30.51
CA TRP A 546 11.11 25.06 -30.13
C TRP A 546 10.69 24.24 -31.35
N THR A 547 10.92 22.94 -31.29
CA THR A 547 10.56 21.97 -32.33
C THR A 547 9.75 20.81 -31.75
N VAL A 548 8.91 20.21 -32.58
CA VAL A 548 8.21 18.96 -32.28
C VAL A 548 8.86 17.81 -33.03
N SER A 549 9.07 16.69 -32.33
CA SER A 549 9.56 15.45 -32.91
C SER A 549 8.67 14.27 -32.54
N ARG A 550 8.53 13.29 -33.44
CA ARG A 550 7.89 12.00 -33.11
C ARG A 550 8.93 11.09 -32.47
N ALA A 551 8.67 10.64 -31.24
CA ALA A 551 9.53 9.69 -30.57
C ALA A 551 9.31 8.29 -31.17
N VAL A 552 10.37 7.71 -31.73
CA VAL A 552 10.33 6.40 -32.40
C VAL A 552 10.76 5.31 -31.42
N VAL A 553 10.18 4.12 -31.55
CA VAL A 553 10.68 2.91 -30.89
C VAL A 553 12.08 2.61 -31.46
N THR A 554 13.14 2.96 -30.73
CA THR A 554 14.49 2.50 -31.08
C THR A 554 14.53 0.98 -30.93
N THR A 555 14.78 0.25 -32.02
CA THR A 555 14.75 -1.22 -32.04
C THR A 555 16.03 -1.83 -31.45
N ALA A 556 16.39 -1.42 -30.24
CA ALA A 556 17.20 -2.24 -29.34
C ALA A 556 16.29 -3.39 -28.85
N ALA A 557 16.35 -4.52 -29.54
CA ALA A 557 15.32 -5.55 -29.51
C ALA A 557 14.91 -6.05 -28.10
N THR A 558 13.71 -5.67 -27.67
CA THR A 558 13.01 -6.21 -26.50
C THR A 558 11.63 -6.73 -26.92
N ALA A 559 11.59 -7.99 -27.35
CA ALA A 559 10.37 -8.69 -27.76
C ALA A 559 9.55 -9.19 -26.54
N PRO A 560 8.20 -9.34 -26.64
CA PRO A 560 7.38 -8.88 -25.51
C PRO A 560 6.28 -9.84 -25.00
N SER A 561 5.91 -9.58 -23.73
CA SER A 561 4.57 -9.72 -23.15
C SER A 561 3.98 -11.11 -22.85
N ALA A 562 3.26 -11.16 -21.72
CA ALA A 562 1.88 -11.67 -21.67
C ALA A 562 1.11 -10.83 -20.63
N ARG A 563 -0.16 -10.48 -20.91
CA ARG A 563 -0.97 -9.59 -20.04
C ARG A 563 -2.40 -10.14 -19.92
N THR A 564 -2.72 -10.73 -18.76
CA THR A 564 -4.08 -11.05 -18.29
C THR A 564 -4.07 -10.98 -16.76
N GLY A 565 -5.05 -10.42 -16.05
CA GLY A 565 -6.26 -9.71 -16.46
C GLY A 565 -6.95 -9.13 -15.20
N TRP A 566 -8.28 -8.96 -15.23
CA TRP A 566 -9.10 -8.81 -14.02
C TRP A 566 -8.82 -7.62 -13.08
N ALA A 567 -8.68 -6.43 -13.65
CA ALA A 567 -9.22 -5.22 -13.00
C ALA A 567 -10.77 -5.24 -13.06
N ALA A 568 -11.39 -6.21 -12.38
CA ALA A 568 -12.83 -6.47 -12.47
C ALA A 568 -13.43 -6.80 -11.09
N TRP A 569 -14.35 -5.92 -10.69
CA TRP A 569 -15.15 -5.90 -9.46
C TRP A 569 -14.37 -5.43 -8.19
N ARG A 570 -14.61 -4.23 -7.64
CA ARG A 570 -15.88 -3.57 -7.22
C ARG A 570 -16.45 -4.20 -5.93
N ARG A 571 -16.99 -3.46 -4.95
CA ARG A 571 -17.14 -1.99 -4.73
C ARG A 571 -17.72 -1.78 -3.32
N LYS A 572 -17.44 -0.63 -2.68
CA LYS A 572 -18.34 0.10 -1.73
C LYS A 572 -18.68 -0.63 -0.40
N ALA A 573 -19.07 0.05 0.68
CA ALA A 573 -18.83 1.44 1.09
C ALA A 573 -18.91 1.55 2.64
N PRO A 574 -18.19 2.49 3.28
CA PRO A 574 -18.25 2.65 4.73
C PRO A 574 -19.58 3.25 5.20
N LEU A 575 -20.16 2.65 6.25
CA LEU A 575 -21.32 3.19 6.97
C LEU A 575 -20.92 4.41 7.82
N TRP A 576 -20.78 5.57 7.18
CA TRP A 576 -20.68 6.87 7.86
C TRP A 576 -21.94 7.25 8.64
N THR A 577 -22.99 6.44 8.50
CA THR A 577 -24.16 6.32 9.38
C THR A 577 -23.79 5.96 10.84
N ARG A 578 -22.64 6.37 11.44
CA ARG A 578 -22.21 5.94 12.81
C ARG A 578 -21.36 6.85 13.72
N THR A 579 -20.71 7.97 13.33
CA THR A 579 -19.64 8.56 14.21
C THR A 579 -19.56 10.06 14.58
N ARG A 580 -20.39 11.00 14.07
CA ARG A 580 -20.58 12.33 14.73
C ARG A 580 -22.06 12.67 14.92
N ALA A 581 -22.68 12.60 16.09
CA ALA A 581 -22.29 12.27 17.45
C ALA A 581 -21.40 11.07 17.86
N ARG A 582 -20.31 11.46 18.52
CA ARG A 582 -19.91 10.90 19.81
C ARG A 582 -19.88 12.07 20.83
N ARG A 583 -20.75 12.09 21.86
CA ARG A 583 -20.89 13.13 22.95
C ARG A 583 -22.40 13.18 23.55
N THR A 584 -23.37 14.12 23.94
CA THR A 584 -23.91 15.59 24.26
C THR A 584 -23.62 16.78 23.42
N MET A 585 -22.47 17.38 23.60
CA MET A 585 -21.23 16.64 23.50
C MET A 585 -20.67 15.75 24.70
N SER A 586 -21.49 15.16 25.65
CA SER A 586 -21.56 13.82 26.42
C SER A 586 -22.85 12.86 26.48
N ALA A 587 -24.13 13.29 26.51
CA ALA A 587 -25.39 12.57 26.23
C ALA A 587 -26.12 12.96 24.89
N LEU A 588 -26.86 14.10 24.75
CA LEU A 588 -27.62 14.52 23.52
C LEU A 588 -26.93 14.26 22.16
N ARG A 589 -25.77 14.84 21.83
CA ARG A 589 -24.87 14.42 20.73
C ARG A 589 -24.26 13.03 20.99
N ARG A 590 -25.05 12.01 21.34
CA ARG A 590 -25.10 10.59 20.86
C ARG A 590 -26.26 10.46 19.85
N GLY A 591 -27.36 11.13 20.12
CA GLY A 591 -28.49 11.43 19.24
C GLY A 591 -28.16 12.19 17.94
N ARG A 592 -27.13 13.06 17.87
CA ARG A 592 -26.76 13.74 16.60
C ARG A 592 -26.20 12.77 15.55
N VAL A 593 -25.48 11.71 15.97
CA VAL A 593 -25.16 10.49 15.19
C VAL A 593 -26.50 9.91 14.91
N ARG A 594 -27.26 9.49 15.91
CA ARG A 594 -28.50 8.73 15.68
C ARG A 594 -29.56 9.48 14.85
N ALA A 595 -29.37 10.76 14.51
CA ALA A 595 -30.04 11.51 13.44
C ALA A 595 -29.24 11.49 12.12
N LEU A 596 -27.95 11.85 12.11
CA LEU A 596 -27.04 11.63 10.97
C LEU A 596 -26.88 10.15 10.53
N GLU A 597 -27.23 9.12 11.33
CA GLU A 597 -27.35 7.72 10.89
C GLU A 597 -28.58 7.53 10.01
N ARG A 598 -29.64 8.29 10.28
CA ARG A 598 -30.90 8.30 9.51
C ARG A 598 -30.82 9.22 8.29
N VAL A 599 -29.93 10.21 8.29
CA VAL A 599 -29.68 11.15 7.17
C VAL A 599 -28.45 10.72 6.34
N ALA A 600 -27.61 9.81 6.81
CA ALA A 600 -26.44 9.34 6.07
C ALA A 600 -26.69 8.60 4.74
N PRO A 601 -27.92 8.21 4.36
CA PRO A 601 -28.20 7.87 2.97
C PRO A 601 -28.06 9.05 1.96
N SER A 602 -27.89 10.31 2.40
CA SER A 602 -28.08 11.49 1.53
C SER A 602 -27.02 12.63 1.63
N SER A 603 -25.76 12.39 2.01
CA SER A 603 -24.69 13.44 2.00
C SER A 603 -23.23 12.91 1.92
N GLY A 604 -22.89 12.15 0.88
CA GLY A 604 -21.53 12.02 0.30
C GLY A 604 -20.39 11.31 1.07
N LEU A 605 -20.40 11.24 2.40
CA LEU A 605 -19.19 10.91 3.20
C LEU A 605 -18.62 9.49 3.00
N MET A 606 -17.28 9.38 3.05
CA MET A 606 -16.54 8.11 3.17
C MET A 606 -15.38 8.22 4.17
N LEU A 607 -14.93 7.07 4.68
CA LEU A 607 -13.77 6.93 5.57
C LEU A 607 -12.80 5.89 4.98
N PHE A 608 -11.50 6.16 5.07
CA PHE A 608 -10.44 5.29 4.54
C PHE A 608 -9.39 5.02 5.62
N GLU A 609 -8.74 3.85 5.51
CA GLU A 609 -7.49 3.50 6.22
C GLU A 609 -6.37 3.51 5.18
N VAL A 610 -5.19 4.04 5.54
CA VAL A 610 -4.06 4.22 4.61
C VAL A 610 -2.94 3.24 4.95
N ALA A 611 -2.40 2.56 3.93
CA ALA A 611 -1.21 1.73 4.04
C ALA A 611 0.07 2.58 3.88
N ASP A 612 1.20 2.13 4.44
CA ASP A 612 2.47 2.84 4.31
C ASP A 612 2.86 3.02 2.83
N ALA A 613 3.38 4.20 2.45
CA ALA A 613 4.00 4.43 1.15
C ALA A 613 5.33 5.18 1.30
N GLU A 614 6.20 5.03 0.30
CA GLU A 614 7.59 5.47 0.31
C GLU A 614 7.82 6.87 -0.31
N LEU A 615 6.74 7.64 -0.49
CA LEU A 615 6.77 9.03 -0.94
C LEU A 615 5.73 9.80 -0.13
N ALA A 616 6.10 10.98 0.36
CA ALA A 616 5.22 11.87 1.11
C ALA A 616 5.45 13.31 0.68
N LEU A 617 4.45 13.97 0.10
CA LEU A 617 4.55 15.39 -0.25
C LEU A 617 4.54 16.28 1.00
N PRO A 618 5.31 17.39 1.01
CA PRO A 618 5.19 18.39 2.05
C PRO A 618 3.77 18.98 2.07
N VAL A 619 3.17 18.97 3.26
CA VAL A 619 2.00 19.79 3.58
C VAL A 619 2.42 20.74 4.68
N ARG A 620 2.25 22.05 4.45
CA ARG A 620 2.62 23.08 5.42
C ARG A 620 1.49 23.33 6.42
N ALA A 621 1.83 23.93 7.55
CA ALA A 621 0.84 24.57 8.42
C ALA A 621 0.92 26.08 8.10
N PRO A 622 -0.16 26.74 7.63
CA PRO A 622 -0.15 28.19 7.50
C PRO A 622 -0.23 28.80 8.91
N VAL A 623 0.89 29.13 9.56
CA VAL A 623 0.93 29.65 10.94
C VAL A 623 2.14 30.59 11.14
N SER A 624 1.97 31.65 11.92
CA SER A 624 2.94 32.73 12.18
C SER A 624 3.81 32.55 13.45
N HIS A 625 3.70 31.42 14.16
CA HIS A 625 4.29 31.22 15.49
C HIS A 625 4.90 29.81 15.65
N PRO A 626 5.83 29.59 16.63
CA PRO A 626 6.49 28.31 16.84
C PRO A 626 5.51 27.14 17.04
N LEU A 627 5.79 26.00 16.40
CA LEU A 627 4.86 24.87 16.28
C LEU A 627 5.31 23.63 17.08
N PRO A 628 4.36 22.79 17.54
CA PRO A 628 4.65 21.40 17.91
C PRO A 628 5.09 20.62 16.66
N GLU A 629 6.12 19.78 16.80
CA GLU A 629 6.89 19.20 15.69
C GLU A 629 6.08 18.52 14.56
N ARG A 630 4.92 17.92 14.84
CA ARG A 630 4.17 17.09 13.88
C ARG A 630 2.65 17.21 13.98
N LEU A 631 2.05 18.18 13.29
CA LEU A 631 0.58 18.27 13.14
C LEU A 631 0.01 17.22 12.14
N PRO A 632 -1.22 16.69 12.36
CA PRO A 632 -1.90 15.81 11.41
C PRO A 632 -2.28 16.55 10.12
N ILE A 633 -2.54 15.82 9.04
CA ILE A 633 -2.96 16.40 7.75
C ILE A 633 -4.47 16.16 7.55
N ALA A 634 -5.19 17.15 7.02
CA ALA A 634 -6.60 17.03 6.66
C ALA A 634 -6.80 17.40 5.18
N LEU A 635 -7.32 16.45 4.39
CA LEU A 635 -7.57 16.58 2.95
C LEU A 635 -9.04 16.95 2.68
N VAL A 636 -9.27 18.08 2.02
CA VAL A 636 -10.60 18.48 1.53
C VAL A 636 -10.74 18.09 0.06
N VAL A 637 -11.71 17.26 -0.27
CA VAL A 637 -12.01 16.81 -1.63
C VAL A 637 -13.24 17.56 -2.15
N VAL A 638 -13.09 18.43 -3.13
CA VAL A 638 -14.19 19.23 -3.68
C VAL A 638 -14.90 18.44 -4.76
N THR A 639 -16.22 18.25 -4.61
CA THR A 639 -17.04 17.44 -5.52
C THR A 639 -18.34 18.12 -5.96
N GLY A 640 -18.82 19.13 -5.23
CA GLY A 640 -19.91 19.98 -5.72
C GLY A 640 -19.41 20.90 -6.85
N ALA A 641 -20.26 21.15 -7.85
CA ALA A 641 -19.95 22.11 -8.92
C ALA A 641 -20.02 23.57 -8.43
N ASP A 642 -20.95 23.86 -7.50
CA ASP A 642 -21.25 25.19 -6.99
C ASP A 642 -20.44 25.55 -5.71
N VAL A 643 -19.21 25.05 -5.59
CA VAL A 643 -18.33 25.31 -4.44
C VAL A 643 -17.33 26.41 -4.80
N GLU A 644 -17.35 27.51 -4.06
CA GLU A 644 -16.45 28.64 -4.30
C GLU A 644 -15.08 28.41 -3.63
N ALA A 645 -14.00 28.58 -4.41
CA ALA A 645 -12.62 28.38 -3.95
C ALA A 645 -12.23 29.33 -2.81
N GLY A 646 -12.33 30.64 -3.04
CA GLY A 646 -11.87 31.69 -2.12
C GLY A 646 -12.41 31.56 -0.69
N PRO A 647 -13.75 31.62 -0.47
CA PRO A 647 -14.33 31.46 0.86
C PRO A 647 -13.95 30.12 1.50
N THR A 648 -13.97 29.03 0.73
CA THR A 648 -13.71 27.68 1.23
C THR A 648 -12.28 27.52 1.74
N LEU A 649 -11.31 27.95 0.94
CA LEU A 649 -9.89 27.86 1.26
C LEU A 649 -9.52 28.83 2.39
N GLN A 650 -10.09 30.04 2.39
CA GLN A 650 -9.94 30.99 3.48
C GLN A 650 -10.46 30.41 4.81
N ALA A 651 -11.68 29.88 4.84
CA ALA A 651 -12.27 29.29 6.05
C ALA A 651 -11.46 28.09 6.58
N VAL A 652 -10.87 27.30 5.68
CA VAL A 652 -9.95 26.20 6.02
C VAL A 652 -8.61 26.72 6.56
N ALA A 653 -8.04 27.76 5.97
CA ALA A 653 -6.77 28.37 6.39
C ALA A 653 -6.90 29.06 7.75
N GLU A 654 -7.91 29.91 7.93
CA GLU A 654 -8.25 30.57 9.20
C GLU A 654 -8.43 29.55 10.32
N ARG A 655 -9.20 28.47 10.08
CA ARG A 655 -9.42 27.46 11.12
C ARG A 655 -8.16 26.65 11.42
N ALA A 656 -7.30 26.38 10.43
CA ALA A 656 -5.99 25.78 10.67
C ALA A 656 -5.08 26.68 11.52
N GLN A 657 -5.06 28.00 11.24
CA GLN A 657 -4.33 29.03 11.99
C GLN A 657 -4.82 29.11 13.44
N MET A 658 -6.10 29.46 13.63
CA MET A 658 -6.70 29.72 14.95
C MET A 658 -6.59 28.53 15.91
N THR A 659 -6.65 27.31 15.39
CA THR A 659 -6.71 26.09 16.23
C THR A 659 -5.39 25.33 16.31
N THR A 660 -4.40 25.64 15.45
CA THR A 660 -3.19 24.83 15.20
C THR A 660 -3.45 23.31 15.15
N ALA A 661 -4.63 22.89 14.68
CA ALA A 661 -5.10 21.51 14.88
C ALA A 661 -4.67 20.55 13.77
N PHE A 662 -4.51 21.03 12.54
CA PHE A 662 -4.20 20.24 11.37
C PHE A 662 -3.41 21.07 10.33
N ARG A 663 -2.90 20.39 9.31
CA ARG A 663 -2.30 20.95 8.11
C ARG A 663 -3.25 20.75 6.93
N PRO A 664 -3.72 21.81 6.26
CA PRO A 664 -4.69 21.68 5.17
C PRO A 664 -4.01 21.16 3.90
N ALA A 665 -4.63 20.15 3.29
CA ALA A 665 -4.40 19.75 1.91
C ALA A 665 -5.74 19.72 1.17
N VAL A 666 -5.71 19.85 -0.16
CA VAL A 666 -6.92 19.96 -0.99
C VAL A 666 -6.80 19.07 -2.23
N LEU A 667 -7.93 18.51 -2.66
CA LEU A 667 -8.11 17.84 -3.95
C LEU A 667 -9.33 18.47 -4.64
N ALA A 668 -9.12 19.37 -5.61
CA ALA A 668 -10.18 20.25 -6.12
C ALA A 668 -10.06 20.53 -7.64
N PRO A 669 -11.04 21.21 -8.25
CA PRO A 669 -10.92 21.72 -9.63
C PRO A 669 -9.66 22.57 -9.87
N ALA A 670 -9.15 22.58 -11.10
CA ALA A 670 -7.84 23.19 -11.44
C ALA A 670 -7.81 24.73 -11.40
N ASP A 671 -8.97 25.38 -11.41
CA ASP A 671 -9.15 26.81 -11.18
C ASP A 671 -8.83 27.22 -9.73
N TRP A 672 -9.05 26.35 -8.74
CA TRP A 672 -8.75 26.61 -7.32
C TRP A 672 -7.26 26.77 -6.99
N VAL A 673 -6.37 26.50 -7.96
CA VAL A 673 -4.92 26.50 -7.78
C VAL A 673 -4.40 27.88 -7.35
N GLY A 674 -5.00 28.97 -7.85
CA GLY A 674 -4.55 30.33 -7.52
C GLY A 674 -4.77 30.66 -6.04
N GLU A 675 -6.00 30.47 -5.56
CA GLU A 675 -6.41 30.70 -4.17
C GLU A 675 -5.71 29.76 -3.19
N ALA A 676 -5.48 28.51 -3.56
CA ALA A 676 -4.74 27.58 -2.70
C ALA A 676 -3.25 27.97 -2.59
N THR A 677 -2.65 28.44 -3.69
CA THR A 677 -1.25 28.88 -3.71
C THR A 677 -1.05 30.17 -2.91
N SER A 678 -1.95 31.15 -3.02
CA SER A 678 -1.86 32.40 -2.24
C SER A 678 -2.04 32.19 -0.73
N LEU A 679 -2.77 31.13 -0.33
CA LEU A 679 -2.93 30.71 1.07
C LEU A 679 -1.89 29.67 1.55
N GLY A 680 -0.96 29.25 0.69
CA GLY A 680 0.11 28.29 1.02
C GLY A 680 -0.40 26.85 1.29
N ILE A 681 -1.54 26.47 0.71
CA ILE A 681 -2.20 25.18 0.88
C ILE A 681 -1.71 24.20 -0.19
N THR A 682 -1.34 22.97 0.20
CA THR A 682 -0.97 21.92 -0.75
C THR A 682 -2.21 21.42 -1.48
N LEU A 683 -2.36 21.75 -2.76
CA LEU A 683 -3.50 21.36 -3.61
C LEU A 683 -3.08 20.40 -4.71
N GLU A 684 -3.80 19.28 -4.80
CA GLU A 684 -3.89 18.38 -5.94
C GLU A 684 -5.20 18.62 -6.72
N THR A 685 -5.29 18.17 -7.97
CA THR A 685 -6.45 18.46 -8.82
C THR A 685 -7.32 17.26 -9.19
N LEU A 686 -8.60 17.53 -9.40
CA LEU A 686 -9.55 16.65 -10.07
C LEU A 686 -10.34 17.42 -11.14
N ILE A 687 -10.92 16.70 -12.09
CA ILE A 687 -11.82 17.24 -13.12
C ILE A 687 -13.26 17.27 -12.55
N PRO A 688 -14.02 18.38 -12.68
CA PRO A 688 -15.44 18.45 -12.30
C PRO A 688 -16.34 17.47 -13.06
N GLU A 689 -17.44 17.01 -12.47
CA GLU A 689 -18.35 16.03 -13.11
C GLU A 689 -18.95 16.55 -14.43
N ALA A 690 -19.28 17.84 -14.52
CA ALA A 690 -19.80 18.45 -15.75
C ALA A 690 -18.78 18.38 -16.91
N ASN A 691 -17.51 18.68 -16.64
CA ASN A 691 -16.44 18.65 -17.65
C ASN A 691 -16.13 17.20 -18.04
N TRP A 692 -16.04 16.30 -17.04
CA TRP A 692 -15.83 14.88 -17.29
C TRP A 692 -16.94 14.26 -18.14
N SER A 693 -18.19 14.47 -17.78
CA SER A 693 -19.34 13.85 -18.47
C SER A 693 -19.57 14.44 -19.87
N THR A 694 -19.19 15.70 -20.11
CA THR A 694 -19.20 16.29 -21.46
C THR A 694 -18.18 15.64 -22.40
N VAL A 695 -17.07 15.10 -21.86
CA VAL A 695 -15.97 14.52 -22.66
C VAL A 695 -15.98 12.98 -22.70
N TYR A 696 -16.44 12.33 -21.64
CA TYR A 696 -16.41 10.86 -21.49
C TYR A 696 -17.80 10.23 -21.22
N GLY A 697 -18.87 11.03 -21.14
CA GLY A 697 -20.24 10.58 -20.87
C GLY A 697 -20.49 10.15 -19.41
N GLY A 698 -19.75 9.14 -18.95
CA GLY A 698 -19.90 8.57 -17.61
C GLY A 698 -18.57 8.15 -16.99
N GLY A 699 -18.64 7.51 -15.82
CA GLY A 699 -17.46 6.99 -15.11
C GLY A 699 -16.79 7.97 -14.12
N TRP A 700 -17.26 9.21 -14.01
CA TRP A 700 -16.68 10.22 -13.09
C TRP A 700 -16.54 9.71 -11.65
N ASN A 701 -17.51 8.95 -11.16
CA ASN A 701 -17.51 8.35 -9.83
C ASN A 701 -16.43 7.25 -9.60
N GLU A 702 -15.83 6.70 -10.66
CA GLU A 702 -14.68 5.79 -10.58
C GLU A 702 -13.35 6.56 -10.70
N TYR A 703 -13.29 7.60 -11.53
CA TYR A 703 -12.20 8.59 -11.58
C TYR A 703 -12.01 9.35 -10.26
N VAL A 704 -13.11 9.93 -9.73
CA VAL A 704 -13.39 10.31 -8.32
C VAL A 704 -12.46 9.63 -7.32
N ARG A 705 -12.67 8.32 -7.25
CA ARG A 705 -12.07 7.38 -6.30
C ARG A 705 -10.61 7.08 -6.61
N GLY A 706 -10.22 7.03 -7.89
CA GLY A 706 -8.83 6.89 -8.33
C GLY A 706 -7.99 8.06 -7.82
N ARG A 707 -8.42 9.30 -8.12
CA ARG A 707 -7.75 10.52 -7.66
C ARG A 707 -7.66 10.63 -6.15
N VAL A 708 -8.74 10.37 -5.41
CA VAL A 708 -8.70 10.34 -3.93
C VAL A 708 -7.69 9.32 -3.41
N ASN A 709 -7.58 8.14 -4.02
CA ASN A 709 -6.61 7.12 -3.63
C ASN A 709 -5.16 7.53 -3.96
N GLU A 710 -4.90 8.02 -5.19
CA GLU A 710 -3.59 8.56 -5.61
C GLU A 710 -3.12 9.65 -4.64
N THR A 711 -3.96 10.65 -4.38
CA THR A 711 -3.64 11.74 -3.45
C THR A 711 -3.45 11.22 -2.02
N CYS A 712 -4.23 10.23 -1.55
CA CYS A 712 -4.02 9.65 -0.22
C CYS A 712 -2.68 8.91 -0.08
N GLN A 713 -2.23 8.18 -1.12
CA GLN A 713 -0.95 7.46 -1.15
C GLN A 713 0.26 8.40 -1.07
N VAL A 714 0.07 9.69 -1.41
CA VAL A 714 1.13 10.68 -1.56
C VAL A 714 1.08 11.77 -0.48
N ILE A 715 -0.10 12.16 0.00
CA ILE A 715 -0.31 13.21 1.02
C ILE A 715 -0.46 12.64 2.44
N HIS A 716 -0.76 11.36 2.60
CA HIS A 716 -0.94 10.69 3.91
C HIS A 716 -1.91 11.41 4.87
N PRO A 717 -3.13 11.79 4.42
CA PRO A 717 -4.08 12.53 5.24
C PRO A 717 -4.57 11.71 6.45
N THR A 718 -4.56 12.33 7.63
CA THR A 718 -5.12 11.77 8.87
C THR A 718 -6.66 11.91 8.93
N THR A 719 -7.24 12.71 8.04
CA THR A 719 -8.68 12.88 7.84
C THR A 719 -8.94 13.33 6.41
N VAL A 720 -9.97 12.75 5.77
CA VAL A 720 -10.46 13.15 4.44
C VAL A 720 -11.91 13.58 4.61
N VAL A 721 -12.29 14.68 3.95
CA VAL A 721 -13.65 15.26 3.99
C VAL A 721 -14.05 15.70 2.58
N PHE A 722 -15.32 15.54 2.22
CA PHE A 722 -15.84 15.94 0.92
C PHE A 722 -16.61 17.26 1.04
N ALA A 723 -16.38 18.19 0.11
CA ALA A 723 -17.06 19.47 0.01
C ALA A 723 -18.04 19.47 -1.18
N GLU A 724 -19.33 19.45 -0.85
CA GLU A 724 -20.46 19.55 -1.79
C GLU A 724 -21.06 20.97 -1.83
N ARG A 725 -20.61 21.88 -0.95
CA ARG A 725 -21.03 23.29 -0.84
C ARG A 725 -19.85 24.16 -0.39
N THR A 726 -19.89 25.46 -0.71
CA THR A 726 -18.97 26.48 -0.20
C THR A 726 -18.88 26.44 1.32
N ILE A 727 -17.65 26.52 1.86
CA ILE A 727 -17.41 26.74 3.29
C ILE A 727 -17.16 28.24 3.49
N HIS A 728 -17.80 28.87 4.47
CA HIS A 728 -17.66 30.31 4.68
C HIS A 728 -16.83 30.64 5.95
N PRO A 729 -16.03 31.73 5.94
CA PRO A 729 -15.29 32.25 7.09
C PRO A 729 -16.14 32.54 8.32
N ALA A 730 -15.54 32.45 9.51
CA ALA A 730 -16.26 32.59 10.78
C ALA A 730 -16.85 33.99 10.97
N GLY A 731 -18.16 34.07 11.21
CA GLY A 731 -18.90 35.34 11.38
C GLY A 731 -19.62 35.84 10.14
N THR A 732 -19.43 35.20 8.97
CA THR A 732 -20.27 35.44 7.79
C THR A 732 -21.58 34.63 7.85
N ALA A 733 -22.67 35.17 7.30
CA ALA A 733 -24.01 34.60 7.42
C ALA A 733 -24.30 33.51 6.38
N GLY A 734 -23.58 32.38 6.46
CA GLY A 734 -23.69 31.25 5.51
C GLY A 734 -23.75 29.87 6.18
N ASP A 735 -24.85 29.14 5.93
CA ASP A 735 -25.19 27.73 6.19
C ASP A 735 -24.45 26.96 7.33
N ASN A 736 -25.23 26.40 8.27
CA ASN A 736 -24.76 25.53 9.37
C ASN A 736 -23.97 24.29 8.90
N GLY A 737 -24.10 23.88 7.63
CA GLY A 737 -23.31 22.79 7.05
C GLY A 737 -21.80 23.08 7.00
N ALA A 738 -21.40 24.32 6.70
CA ALA A 738 -20.01 24.70 6.49
C ALA A 738 -19.12 24.45 7.72
N SER A 739 -19.55 24.89 8.91
CA SER A 739 -18.78 24.67 10.15
C SER A 739 -18.64 23.19 10.50
N ALA A 740 -19.58 22.33 10.11
CA ALA A 740 -19.51 20.90 10.46
C ALA A 740 -18.31 20.19 9.83
N LEU A 741 -17.85 20.64 8.66
CA LEU A 741 -16.68 20.11 7.97
C LEU A 741 -15.38 20.57 8.66
N LEU A 742 -15.26 21.86 8.95
CA LEU A 742 -14.13 22.43 9.70
C LEU A 742 -13.98 21.78 11.09
N ASP A 743 -15.09 21.65 11.83
CA ASP A 743 -15.10 20.98 13.13
C ASP A 743 -14.79 19.46 13.06
N VAL A 744 -14.74 18.84 11.86
CA VAL A 744 -14.26 17.46 11.64
C VAL A 744 -12.75 17.45 11.41
N MET A 745 -12.19 18.44 10.70
CA MET A 745 -10.75 18.58 10.48
C MET A 745 -10.00 18.85 11.80
N GLU A 746 -10.52 19.75 12.65
CA GLU A 746 -9.98 20.01 14.00
C GLU A 746 -9.93 18.76 14.88
N ALA A 747 -10.97 17.92 14.78
CA ALA A 747 -11.12 16.73 15.60
C ALA A 747 -10.05 15.66 15.33
N ALA A 748 -9.17 15.85 14.35
CA ALA A 748 -7.96 15.05 14.17
C ALA A 748 -6.92 15.29 15.29
N ARG A 749 -6.78 16.51 15.83
CA ARG A 749 -5.80 16.83 16.88
C ARG A 749 -6.12 16.10 18.19
N THR A 750 -7.40 16.04 18.56
CA THR A 750 -7.87 15.42 19.81
C THR A 750 -7.83 13.89 19.78
N ARG A 751 -7.75 13.24 18.61
CA ARG A 751 -7.50 11.78 18.48
C ARG A 751 -6.07 11.34 18.84
N ARG A 752 -5.16 12.27 19.18
CA ARG A 752 -3.79 11.96 19.64
C ARG A 752 -3.56 12.17 21.15
N ARG A 753 -4.60 12.52 21.91
CA ARG A 753 -4.53 12.79 23.37
C ARG A 753 -5.59 12.03 24.16
N ALA A 754 -6.20 11.00 23.57
CA ALA A 754 -7.29 10.18 24.10
C ALA A 754 -7.26 8.81 23.43
#